data_AF-U1GM21-F1
#
_entry.id   AF-U1GM21-F1
#
_cell.length_a   1.000
_cell.length_b   1.000
_cell.length_c   1.000
_cell.angle_alpha   90.00
_cell.angle_beta   90.00
_cell.angle_gamma   90.00
#
_symmetry.space_group_name_H-M   'P 1'
#
loop_
_entity.id
_entity.type
_entity.pdbx_description
1 polymer ?
#
loop_
_entity_poly.entity_id
_entity_poly.type
_entity_poly.pdbx_seq_one_letter_code
_entity_poly.pdbx_strand_id
1 'polypeptide(L)'
;MALDDLREEALNTLQQAIEYSFEKQKSDGHWTEECVADVTFTCQYVMFKRPERGWLLVSGPNAVGNASTTTEAYLALKILNVPADHPSMLKASAWVRKAGGVEKMPAELILMPPSFFLNIYTLSSWARSTLIPCLIIRHHDPVYALPNGRSADNDFLDELWSNPRNKNIPFASPLSTMLWKGDYIEYGFTLFDNILGLLGGLKHSPNRGLARKKCVDWLIEHQEVQGDWAGFFPPMHGSPWALIEEGYPFDHKAVVLGLDALERLSTTDTRGKRLAPTISPLWDTALMIGAMCDAGVGRDARVQKAINYVKERQLLGPEGDWRIYSRNQQPGGWSFEYFNTWYPDVDDTAVVVMSLIKQDPYFIESERISNAVTWMLGMHNRDGGFAAFDVDNDKLGLHKIPFSDMDSLCDPSTADVTGRVLECFGLLLSHRKGSLDRKLQLRVQLASERAIEFLLAKQEPFGGWWGRWGNNYNYGTSNVLRGLVHFAQDSAKVQHMVDRATRWFESVQNSDGGWGETLVTYERPELAGTGESTPAQTAWGVTALLPYRPASYPAIERGIRWLIANQTDKSLIGATWNQDVYPGTGFPMVLYLNYPYYHHYFPITALAKYLDGTQGLSFKPVELTLRISGSLNRPCVLLMVVGSRGDVQVFLRTAAFLTSSCGYRVRIATHAEHQKLVESRGFEFYCVAGSSAAFAKTLTTKPNILLSTIKGDFGVLRQALILMVCGFWRASIDSNESSDCRKKLSHRPFVADSIVSCNSALTHIHCAQKLQVPLVLVSLQPQLSTSEFPNALIMSEPNYRQVTLGNYISFICLDILNWLALGYHLNYLRVKEYGMPAVSWTWAVFDLVKMGISHFCLWSPHVLPRLAEWDSNVAIAGYAFDEAPNYTPPKALESFLDTDKPVLAISFGSADIPYPVKLMAIVFAAVKRVGAKAVVCRRWSDIDAKIPVPDHIFVIDEIPYAWLLPHVQGFVHHGGAGHIGSFWAAKIQQLGLGPPPLNHRRLTAETLVASLEDLLSGKYRTHCMEMASKIASDKDGAEVVGETVVHTQNSVGKGLYCSIIPELRAPWKHTSLSLPLSGAVAACLVSRNILHWSDLELEPTFDWSDKTAPRSEGIVKVLKVLTQLFAMVTWILYAFLQWIKLRSTEHPEDTFITKKRDPVRQARIRQAHYDLEFINGHDLKMEDGASVEDNEHDESNKVTVRLYNAELPIFAISINLEKSFAPNRGRMSSLVVLGIIGLQLAIYGSGLSFHSSRLGSSTRCSSTHAPMQPP
;
A
#
# COMPACT_ATOMS: atom_id res chain seq x y z
N MET A 1 -6.67 32.85 36.49
CA MET A 1 -7.56 32.77 37.68
C MET A 1 -8.55 31.63 37.56
N ALA A 2 -9.67 31.71 36.80
CA ALA A 2 -10.65 30.60 36.75
C ALA A 2 -10.15 29.29 36.09
N LEU A 3 -9.19 29.39 35.16
CA LEU A 3 -8.51 28.25 34.52
C LEU A 3 -7.45 27.58 35.43
N ASP A 4 -6.88 28.34 36.37
CA ASP A 4 -5.88 27.81 37.31
C ASP A 4 -6.54 26.97 38.41
N ASP A 5 -7.76 27.36 38.81
CA ASP A 5 -8.59 26.69 39.84
C ASP A 5 -9.08 25.30 39.38
N LEU A 6 -9.63 25.19 38.16
CA LEU A 6 -10.08 23.91 37.60
C LEU A 6 -8.93 22.91 37.43
N ARG A 7 -7.73 23.40 37.12
CA ARG A 7 -6.53 22.56 36.99
C ARG A 7 -6.11 21.96 38.33
N GLU A 8 -6.16 22.74 39.40
CA GLU A 8 -5.84 22.28 40.76
C GLU A 8 -6.86 21.24 41.24
N GLU A 9 -8.15 21.48 41.03
CA GLU A 9 -9.21 20.51 41.32
C GLU A 9 -9.03 19.21 40.52
N ALA A 10 -8.72 19.30 39.23
CA ALA A 10 -8.46 18.13 38.39
C ALA A 10 -7.25 17.33 38.87
N LEU A 11 -6.17 18.01 39.29
CA LEU A 11 -4.98 17.37 39.85
C LEU A 11 -5.28 16.65 41.17
N ASN A 12 -6.04 17.28 42.08
CA ASN A 12 -6.44 16.68 43.34
C ASN A 12 -7.36 15.46 43.14
N THR A 13 -8.29 15.55 42.19
CA THR A 13 -9.17 14.44 41.80
C THR A 13 -8.36 13.28 41.22
N LEU A 14 -7.39 13.57 40.35
CA LEU A 14 -6.47 12.58 39.79
C LEU A 14 -5.64 11.89 40.87
N GLN A 15 -5.11 12.65 41.84
CA GLN A 15 -4.29 12.09 42.93
C GLN A 15 -5.09 11.10 43.79
N GLN A 16 -6.31 11.46 44.19
CA GLN A 16 -7.20 10.56 44.93
C GLN A 16 -7.53 9.28 44.14
N ALA A 17 -7.67 9.38 42.82
CA ALA A 17 -7.91 8.22 41.97
C ALA A 17 -6.70 7.27 41.89
N ILE A 18 -5.48 7.83 41.83
CA ILE A 18 -4.23 7.06 41.85
C ILE A 18 -4.09 6.28 43.17
N GLU A 19 -4.37 6.94 44.29
CA GLU A 19 -4.30 6.32 45.63
C GLU A 19 -5.30 5.18 45.77
N TYR A 20 -6.53 5.36 45.27
CA TYR A 20 -7.54 4.30 45.22
C TYR A 20 -7.05 3.09 44.41
N SER A 21 -6.43 3.31 43.24
CA SER A 21 -5.91 2.20 42.44
C SER A 21 -4.87 1.39 43.19
N PHE A 22 -3.94 2.03 43.90
CA PHE A 22 -2.93 1.29 44.65
C PHE A 22 -3.51 0.56 45.88
N GLU A 23 -4.59 1.07 46.49
CA GLU A 23 -5.32 0.34 47.52
C GLU A 23 -5.91 -0.97 46.98
N LYS A 24 -6.45 -0.94 45.74
CA LYS A 24 -7.10 -2.11 45.13
C LYS A 24 -6.16 -3.07 44.41
N GLN A 25 -4.87 -2.75 44.32
CA GLN A 25 -3.90 -3.61 43.63
C GLN A 25 -3.71 -4.94 44.38
N LYS A 26 -3.77 -6.07 43.65
CA LYS A 26 -3.55 -7.39 44.24
C LYS A 26 -2.07 -7.60 44.57
N SER A 27 -1.81 -8.59 45.42
CA SER A 27 -0.48 -8.83 45.99
C SER A 27 0.61 -9.15 44.96
N ASP A 28 0.27 -9.70 43.80
CA ASP A 28 1.14 -10.01 42.65
C ASP A 28 1.18 -8.86 41.61
N GLY A 29 0.47 -7.76 41.86
CA GLY A 29 0.56 -6.51 41.12
C GLY A 29 -0.55 -6.25 40.10
N HIS A 30 -1.45 -7.20 39.85
CA HIS A 30 -2.55 -7.01 38.90
C HIS A 30 -3.77 -6.33 39.54
N TRP A 31 -4.71 -5.89 38.70
CA TRP A 31 -6.03 -5.42 39.08
C TRP A 31 -7.08 -6.33 38.47
N THR A 32 -8.03 -6.75 39.29
CA THR A 32 -9.25 -7.41 38.85
C THR A 32 -10.26 -7.38 39.99
N GLU A 33 -11.52 -7.31 39.63
CA GLU A 33 -12.67 -7.52 40.51
C GLU A 33 -13.76 -8.24 39.71
N GLU A 34 -14.91 -8.46 40.32
CA GLU A 34 -16.02 -9.15 39.66
C GLU A 34 -16.55 -8.40 38.43
N CYS A 35 -16.56 -9.08 37.27
CA CYS A 35 -17.28 -8.63 36.09
C CYS A 35 -18.76 -9.00 36.23
N VAL A 36 -19.63 -8.02 36.48
CA VAL A 36 -21.05 -8.27 36.76
C VAL A 36 -21.85 -8.37 35.46
N ALA A 37 -22.76 -9.34 35.38
CA ALA A 37 -23.69 -9.50 34.27
C ALA A 37 -25.11 -9.81 34.77
N ASP A 38 -25.95 -10.45 33.96
CA ASP A 38 -27.27 -10.91 34.38
C ASP A 38 -27.20 -12.20 35.23
N VAL A 39 -28.35 -12.59 35.78
CA VAL A 39 -28.45 -13.67 36.78
C VAL A 39 -28.39 -15.09 36.19
N THR A 40 -28.48 -15.27 34.86
CA THR A 40 -28.58 -16.59 34.20
C THR A 40 -27.44 -17.52 34.61
N PHE A 41 -26.20 -17.04 34.63
CA PHE A 41 -25.02 -17.83 35.02
C PHE A 41 -25.14 -18.42 36.43
N THR A 42 -25.63 -17.62 37.38
CA THR A 42 -25.86 -18.11 38.75
C THR A 42 -27.03 -19.09 38.79
N CYS A 43 -28.07 -18.87 37.99
CA CYS A 43 -29.23 -19.77 37.89
C CYS A 43 -28.84 -21.15 37.32
N GLN A 44 -28.07 -21.17 36.24
CA GLN A 44 -27.58 -22.41 35.63
C GLN A 44 -26.62 -23.16 36.56
N TYR A 45 -25.78 -22.45 37.32
CA TYR A 45 -24.96 -23.06 38.37
C TYR A 45 -25.79 -23.65 39.52
N VAL A 46 -26.94 -23.06 39.88
CA VAL A 46 -27.87 -23.69 40.84
C VAL A 46 -28.44 -24.99 40.27
N MET A 47 -28.78 -25.02 38.97
CA MET A 47 -29.24 -26.25 38.30
C MET A 47 -28.15 -27.33 38.27
N PHE A 48 -26.87 -26.95 38.33
CA PHE A 48 -25.71 -27.85 38.42
C PHE A 48 -25.61 -28.59 39.77
N LYS A 49 -26.02 -27.97 40.89
CA LYS A 49 -25.73 -28.45 42.25
C LYS A 49 -26.98 -29.03 42.95
N ARG A 50 -26.93 -30.30 43.39
CA ARG A 50 -28.01 -30.88 44.22
C ARG A 50 -28.16 -30.12 45.55
N PRO A 51 -29.39 -29.92 46.05
CA PRO A 51 -29.68 -28.98 47.13
C PRO A 51 -29.25 -29.55 48.48
N GLU A 52 -28.16 -29.02 49.06
CA GLU A 52 -27.91 -29.18 50.50
C GLU A 52 -27.73 -27.86 51.25
N ARG A 53 -27.56 -26.69 50.60
CA ARG A 53 -27.52 -25.38 51.28
C ARG A 53 -28.11 -24.29 50.40
N GLY A 54 -28.94 -23.43 50.98
CA GLY A 54 -29.71 -22.39 50.28
C GLY A 54 -28.85 -21.25 49.73
N TRP A 55 -29.36 -20.56 48.70
CA TRP A 55 -28.71 -19.45 47.98
C TRP A 55 -29.75 -18.35 47.66
N LEU A 56 -29.29 -17.11 47.49
CA LEU A 56 -30.10 -15.93 47.14
C LEU A 56 -29.54 -15.30 45.85
N LEU A 57 -30.40 -15.03 44.87
CA LEU A 57 -30.08 -14.32 43.63
C LEU A 57 -30.28 -12.81 43.82
N VAL A 58 -29.33 -12.00 43.38
CA VAL A 58 -29.38 -10.53 43.42
C VAL A 58 -29.93 -9.99 42.09
N SER A 59 -30.88 -9.05 42.15
CA SER A 59 -31.47 -8.38 40.98
C SER A 59 -30.55 -7.31 40.38
N GLY A 60 -30.31 -7.36 39.07
CA GLY A 60 -29.70 -6.25 38.31
C GLY A 60 -30.67 -5.06 38.07
N PRO A 61 -30.16 -3.88 37.70
CA PRO A 61 -30.95 -2.64 37.58
C PRO A 61 -31.86 -2.63 36.34
N ASN A 62 -33.11 -2.19 36.54
CA ASN A 62 -34.13 -1.67 35.59
C ASN A 62 -34.01 -1.94 34.06
N ALA A 63 -33.62 -3.15 33.65
CA ALA A 63 -33.70 -3.58 32.26
C ALA A 63 -35.13 -4.02 31.90
N VAL A 64 -35.51 -3.83 30.63
CA VAL A 64 -36.73 -4.44 30.06
C VAL A 64 -36.65 -5.95 30.29
N GLY A 65 -37.67 -6.57 30.89
CA GLY A 65 -37.63 -7.99 31.25
C GLY A 65 -37.24 -8.89 30.07
N ASN A 66 -36.42 -9.92 30.32
CA ASN A 66 -35.96 -10.91 29.32
C ASN A 66 -36.54 -12.31 29.60
N ALA A 67 -36.99 -13.00 28.54
CA ALA A 67 -37.78 -14.25 28.57
C ALA A 67 -36.97 -15.38 29.20
N SER A 68 -35.73 -15.50 28.73
CA SER A 68 -34.77 -16.49 29.17
C SER A 68 -34.35 -16.24 30.61
N THR A 69 -33.83 -15.04 30.91
CA THR A 69 -33.36 -14.67 32.25
C THR A 69 -34.43 -14.87 33.32
N THR A 70 -35.66 -14.45 33.05
CA THR A 70 -36.77 -14.57 34.01
C THR A 70 -37.18 -16.03 34.22
N THR A 71 -37.18 -16.85 33.17
CA THR A 71 -37.53 -18.28 33.24
C THR A 71 -36.48 -19.07 34.00
N GLU A 72 -35.19 -18.84 33.73
CA GLU A 72 -34.08 -19.50 34.42
C GLU A 72 -34.03 -19.12 35.90
N ALA A 73 -34.20 -17.83 36.22
CA ALA A 73 -34.28 -17.36 37.59
C ALA A 73 -35.47 -17.96 38.35
N TYR A 74 -36.64 -18.04 37.70
CA TYR A 74 -37.80 -18.67 38.29
C TYR A 74 -37.54 -20.14 38.63
N LEU A 75 -36.98 -20.90 37.69
CA LEU A 75 -36.64 -22.31 37.90
C LEU A 75 -35.61 -22.48 39.02
N ALA A 76 -34.54 -21.68 39.02
CA ALA A 76 -33.51 -21.74 40.07
C ALA A 76 -34.10 -21.43 41.45
N LEU A 77 -34.92 -20.40 41.59
CA LEU A 77 -35.60 -20.07 42.85
C LEU A 77 -36.56 -21.19 43.29
N LYS A 78 -37.29 -21.80 42.35
CA LYS A 78 -38.18 -22.92 42.64
C LYS A 78 -37.41 -24.18 43.09
N ILE A 79 -36.24 -24.46 42.50
CA ILE A 79 -35.31 -25.52 42.95
C ILE A 79 -34.80 -25.23 44.37
N LEU A 80 -34.60 -23.95 44.71
CA LEU A 80 -34.19 -23.49 46.05
C LEU A 80 -35.35 -23.37 47.05
N ASN A 81 -36.53 -23.94 46.74
CA ASN A 81 -37.74 -23.96 47.56
C ASN A 81 -38.40 -22.59 47.81
N VAL A 82 -38.26 -21.61 46.90
CA VAL A 82 -39.07 -20.39 46.94
C VAL A 82 -40.50 -20.70 46.44
N PRO A 83 -41.55 -20.39 47.23
CA PRO A 83 -42.93 -20.68 46.85
C PRO A 83 -43.40 -19.95 45.58
N ALA A 84 -44.21 -20.61 44.75
CA ALA A 84 -44.73 -20.04 43.50
C ALA A 84 -45.70 -18.85 43.71
N ASP A 85 -46.30 -18.74 44.89
CA ASP A 85 -47.16 -17.63 45.33
C ASP A 85 -46.39 -16.44 45.91
N HIS A 86 -45.06 -16.54 46.01
CA HIS A 86 -44.21 -15.42 46.42
C HIS A 86 -44.40 -14.23 45.46
N PRO A 87 -44.50 -12.97 45.93
CA PRO A 87 -44.79 -11.80 45.08
C PRO A 87 -43.87 -11.65 43.85
N SER A 88 -42.58 -11.97 44.00
CA SER A 88 -41.61 -11.94 42.89
C SER A 88 -41.84 -13.06 41.87
N MET A 89 -42.27 -14.24 42.32
CA MET A 89 -42.58 -15.40 41.46
C MET A 89 -43.87 -15.15 40.66
N LEU A 90 -44.89 -14.55 41.27
CA LEU A 90 -46.11 -14.15 40.57
C LEU A 90 -45.85 -13.12 39.46
N LYS A 91 -44.99 -12.12 39.73
CA LYS A 91 -44.57 -11.14 38.71
C LYS A 91 -43.80 -11.79 37.56
N ALA A 92 -42.84 -12.68 37.88
CA ALA A 92 -42.03 -13.38 36.90
C ALA A 92 -42.88 -14.31 36.00
N SER A 93 -43.74 -15.15 36.58
CA SER A 93 -44.61 -16.07 35.84
C SER A 93 -45.63 -15.36 34.94
N ALA A 94 -46.24 -14.26 35.41
CA ALA A 94 -47.14 -13.44 34.61
C ALA A 94 -46.43 -12.82 33.38
N TRP A 95 -45.15 -12.46 33.54
CA TRP A 95 -44.34 -11.89 32.48
C TRP A 95 -43.85 -12.97 31.48
N VAL A 96 -43.41 -14.15 31.95
CA VAL A 96 -42.99 -15.27 31.07
C VAL A 96 -44.14 -15.80 30.21
N ARG A 97 -45.37 -15.91 30.74
CA ARG A 97 -46.56 -16.28 29.95
C ARG A 97 -46.85 -15.31 28.79
N LYS A 98 -46.33 -14.09 28.87
CA LYS A 98 -46.42 -13.08 27.82
C LYS A 98 -45.32 -13.23 26.76
N ALA A 99 -44.22 -13.95 27.05
CA ALA A 99 -42.97 -13.92 26.28
C ALA A 99 -42.63 -15.18 25.46
N GLY A 100 -43.14 -16.38 25.79
CA GLY A 100 -43.04 -17.61 24.94
C GLY A 100 -41.67 -18.35 24.96
N GLY A 101 -41.63 -19.62 25.41
CA GLY A 101 -40.43 -20.39 25.84
C GLY A 101 -39.50 -21.04 24.79
N VAL A 102 -38.68 -22.04 25.22
CA VAL A 102 -37.29 -22.38 24.75
C VAL A 102 -37.08 -23.79 24.09
N GLU A 103 -35.99 -24.01 23.32
CA GLU A 103 -35.81 -25.01 22.21
C GLU A 103 -34.66 -26.08 22.29
N LYS A 104 -34.28 -26.74 21.15
CA LYS A 104 -33.40 -27.95 20.98
C LYS A 104 -32.51 -27.96 19.69
N MET A 105 -31.40 -28.77 19.64
CA MET A 105 -30.39 -28.84 18.52
C MET A 105 -29.84 -30.26 18.13
N PRO A 106 -28.95 -30.48 17.12
CA PRO A 106 -28.27 -31.77 16.78
C PRO A 106 -26.71 -31.74 16.72
N ALA A 107 -26.02 -32.90 16.63
CA ALA A 107 -24.62 -33.08 17.09
C ALA A 107 -23.53 -33.49 16.07
N GLU A 108 -23.86 -33.66 14.79
CA GLU A 108 -23.00 -34.20 13.73
C GLU A 108 -22.14 -33.13 13.01
N LEU A 109 -22.29 -31.85 13.40
CA LEU A 109 -21.61 -30.68 12.82
C LEU A 109 -20.07 -30.74 12.89
N ILE A 110 -19.50 -31.48 13.85
CA ILE A 110 -18.04 -31.58 14.04
C ILE A 110 -17.30 -32.32 12.91
N LEU A 111 -18.00 -33.16 12.13
CA LEU A 111 -17.36 -33.95 11.08
C LEU A 111 -17.12 -33.18 9.77
N MET A 112 -17.60 -31.94 9.68
CA MET A 112 -17.49 -31.14 8.45
C MET A 112 -16.05 -30.64 8.24
N PRO A 113 -15.47 -30.78 7.04
CA PRO A 113 -14.12 -30.30 6.77
C PRO A 113 -14.07 -28.76 6.85
N PRO A 114 -12.92 -28.15 7.22
CA PRO A 114 -12.79 -26.69 7.35
C PRO A 114 -13.16 -25.88 6.08
N SER A 115 -13.15 -26.52 4.91
CA SER A 115 -13.52 -25.93 3.62
C SER A 115 -15.03 -25.89 3.35
N PHE A 116 -15.86 -26.57 4.14
CA PHE A 116 -17.31 -26.62 3.95
C PHE A 116 -17.99 -25.36 4.53
N PHE A 117 -19.13 -24.94 3.96
CA PHE A 117 -19.78 -23.67 4.33
C PHE A 117 -20.19 -23.60 5.81
N LEU A 118 -20.70 -24.71 6.37
CA LEU A 118 -21.13 -24.88 7.76
C LEU A 118 -20.18 -25.87 8.47
N ASN A 119 -19.14 -25.37 9.13
CA ASN A 119 -18.23 -26.18 9.97
C ASN A 119 -17.93 -25.47 11.30
N ILE A 120 -17.41 -26.19 12.29
CA ILE A 120 -17.22 -25.63 13.65
C ILE A 120 -16.30 -24.41 13.68
N TYR A 121 -15.35 -24.30 12.74
CA TYR A 121 -14.41 -23.19 12.69
C TYR A 121 -15.06 -21.94 12.09
N THR A 122 -16.06 -22.10 11.22
CA THR A 122 -16.82 -20.96 10.69
C THR A 122 -17.73 -20.27 11.71
N LEU A 123 -17.79 -20.82 12.93
CA LEU A 123 -18.38 -20.17 14.09
C LEU A 123 -17.29 -19.42 14.86
N SER A 124 -17.64 -18.33 15.53
CA SER A 124 -16.76 -17.60 16.45
C SER A 124 -16.21 -18.51 17.56
N SER A 125 -15.09 -18.12 18.17
CA SER A 125 -14.45 -18.85 19.27
C SER A 125 -15.42 -19.20 20.40
N TRP A 126 -16.25 -18.24 20.84
CA TRP A 126 -17.24 -18.42 21.90
C TRP A 126 -18.38 -19.36 21.47
N ALA A 127 -18.87 -19.24 20.23
CA ALA A 127 -19.94 -20.10 19.73
C ALA A 127 -19.46 -21.54 19.56
N ARG A 128 -18.24 -21.73 19.03
CA ARG A 128 -17.59 -23.03 18.81
C ARG A 128 -17.39 -23.78 20.13
N SER A 129 -16.71 -23.15 21.09
CA SER A 129 -16.40 -23.75 22.39
C SER A 129 -17.66 -24.10 23.18
N THR A 130 -18.74 -23.32 23.03
CA THR A 130 -20.06 -23.64 23.64
C THR A 130 -20.78 -24.76 22.89
N LEU A 131 -20.72 -24.77 21.56
CA LEU A 131 -21.46 -25.73 20.75
C LEU A 131 -20.95 -27.16 20.96
N ILE A 132 -19.63 -27.39 20.95
CA ILE A 132 -19.02 -28.73 21.04
C ILE A 132 -19.56 -29.58 22.22
N PRO A 133 -19.56 -29.10 23.49
CA PRO A 133 -20.13 -29.86 24.59
C PRO A 133 -21.64 -30.03 24.44
N CYS A 134 -22.37 -29.03 23.92
CA CYS A 134 -23.80 -29.14 23.63
C CYS A 134 -24.11 -30.26 22.61
N LEU A 135 -23.24 -30.49 21.61
CA LEU A 135 -23.40 -31.60 20.66
C LEU A 135 -23.34 -32.95 21.42
N ILE A 136 -22.40 -33.12 22.35
CA ILE A 136 -22.31 -34.35 23.15
C ILE A 136 -23.53 -34.51 24.06
N ILE A 137 -23.86 -33.49 24.86
CA ILE A 137 -25.00 -33.52 25.78
C ILE A 137 -26.28 -33.86 25.02
N ARG A 138 -26.48 -33.23 23.87
CA ARG A 138 -27.66 -33.46 23.04
C ARG A 138 -27.70 -34.84 22.38
N HIS A 139 -26.55 -35.46 22.11
CA HIS A 139 -26.48 -36.84 21.65
C HIS A 139 -27.11 -37.79 22.69
N HIS A 140 -26.68 -37.65 23.95
CA HIS A 140 -27.17 -38.46 25.07
C HIS A 140 -28.60 -38.10 25.49
N ASP A 141 -28.99 -36.83 25.28
CA ASP A 141 -30.31 -36.29 25.62
C ASP A 141 -30.69 -36.57 27.09
N PRO A 142 -29.81 -36.25 28.06
CA PRO A 142 -29.99 -36.66 29.44
C PRO A 142 -31.18 -35.92 30.06
N VAL A 143 -32.04 -36.68 30.75
CA VAL A 143 -33.20 -36.15 31.47
C VAL A 143 -32.99 -36.32 32.97
N TYR A 144 -32.75 -35.20 33.64
CA TYR A 144 -32.59 -35.13 35.08
C TYR A 144 -33.94 -34.95 35.79
N ALA A 145 -34.12 -35.61 36.93
CA ALA A 145 -35.33 -35.47 37.72
C ALA A 145 -35.36 -34.10 38.42
N LEU A 146 -36.51 -33.42 38.35
CA LEU A 146 -36.78 -32.22 39.15
C LEU A 146 -37.07 -32.61 40.60
N PRO A 147 -37.12 -31.66 41.56
CA PRO A 147 -37.37 -31.96 42.97
C PRO A 147 -38.67 -32.75 43.25
N ASN A 148 -39.70 -32.63 42.40
CA ASN A 148 -40.94 -33.41 42.47
C ASN A 148 -40.89 -34.76 41.72
N GLY A 149 -39.71 -35.19 41.24
CA GLY A 149 -39.47 -36.48 40.60
C GLY A 149 -39.45 -36.44 39.06
N ARG A 150 -39.29 -37.61 38.44
CA ARG A 150 -39.26 -37.79 36.98
C ARG A 150 -40.63 -38.28 36.49
N SER A 151 -41.33 -37.47 35.72
CA SER A 151 -42.62 -37.81 35.09
C SER A 151 -42.72 -37.19 33.70
N ALA A 152 -43.40 -37.86 32.77
CA ALA A 152 -43.72 -37.30 31.45
C ALA A 152 -44.75 -36.15 31.56
N ASP A 153 -45.60 -36.21 32.58
CA ASP A 153 -46.63 -35.20 32.89
C ASP A 153 -46.20 -34.32 34.07
N ASN A 154 -44.89 -34.06 34.22
CA ASN A 154 -44.38 -33.26 35.33
C ASN A 154 -44.96 -31.82 35.29
N ASP A 155 -45.53 -31.39 36.42
CA ASP A 155 -46.24 -30.13 36.62
C ASP A 155 -45.39 -29.04 37.31
N PHE A 156 -44.10 -29.29 37.55
CA PHE A 156 -43.20 -28.42 38.32
C PHE A 156 -43.03 -27.02 37.74
N LEU A 157 -43.44 -26.75 36.50
CA LEU A 157 -43.38 -25.41 35.89
C LEU A 157 -44.67 -25.05 35.15
N ASP A 158 -45.79 -25.71 35.44
CA ASP A 158 -47.06 -25.49 34.75
C ASP A 158 -47.49 -24.02 34.77
N GLU A 159 -47.15 -23.30 35.84
CA GLU A 159 -47.43 -21.89 36.00
C GLU A 159 -46.62 -20.95 35.09
N LEU A 160 -45.61 -21.43 34.35
CA LEU A 160 -44.92 -20.65 33.32
C LEU A 160 -45.57 -20.80 31.94
N TRP A 161 -46.39 -21.82 31.73
CA TRP A 161 -47.00 -22.11 30.43
C TRP A 161 -48.33 -21.37 30.27
N SER A 162 -48.51 -20.71 29.12
CA SER A 162 -49.79 -20.10 28.75
C SER A 162 -50.88 -21.15 28.52
N ASN A 163 -50.49 -22.36 28.09
CA ASN A 163 -51.34 -23.55 28.06
C ASN A 163 -50.57 -24.77 28.61
N PRO A 164 -50.74 -25.11 29.90
CA PRO A 164 -50.05 -26.25 30.52
C PRO A 164 -50.38 -27.61 29.87
N ARG A 165 -51.51 -27.72 29.15
CA ARG A 165 -51.91 -28.93 28.42
C ARG A 165 -51.25 -29.06 27.05
N ASN A 166 -50.68 -27.99 26.51
CA ASN A 166 -49.96 -28.00 25.24
C ASN A 166 -48.66 -27.19 25.37
N LYS A 167 -47.59 -27.89 25.75
CA LYS A 167 -46.25 -27.33 25.97
C LYS A 167 -45.39 -27.30 24.68
N ASN A 168 -45.98 -27.55 23.50
CA ASN A 168 -45.30 -27.45 22.21
C ASN A 168 -45.40 -26.03 21.64
N ILE A 169 -44.27 -25.31 21.61
CA ILE A 169 -44.16 -23.98 21.02
C ILE A 169 -43.31 -24.08 19.75
N PRO A 170 -43.83 -23.70 18.56
CA PRO A 170 -43.05 -23.72 17.32
C PRO A 170 -42.01 -22.59 17.33
N PHE A 171 -40.76 -22.95 17.06
CA PHE A 171 -39.61 -22.06 17.17
C PHE A 171 -39.46 -21.09 16.00
N ALA A 172 -39.46 -21.63 14.79
CA ALA A 172 -39.31 -20.83 13.58
C ALA A 172 -40.70 -20.42 13.06
N SER A 173 -40.76 -19.25 12.41
CA SER A 173 -41.98 -18.88 11.67
C SER A 173 -42.35 -20.00 10.68
N PRO A 174 -43.65 -20.21 10.39
CA PRO A 174 -44.04 -21.17 9.36
C PRO A 174 -43.27 -20.92 8.06
N LEU A 175 -42.81 -21.99 7.40
CA LEU A 175 -42.05 -21.91 6.15
C LEU A 175 -42.75 -21.04 5.07
N SER A 176 -44.09 -21.02 5.07
CA SER A 176 -44.91 -20.16 4.21
C SER A 176 -44.75 -18.66 4.50
N THR A 177 -44.63 -18.28 5.77
CA THR A 177 -44.42 -16.89 6.20
C THR A 177 -43.03 -16.39 5.79
N MET A 178 -41.99 -17.22 5.92
CA MET A 178 -40.62 -16.88 5.49
C MET A 178 -40.53 -16.67 3.98
N LEU A 179 -41.15 -17.55 3.18
CA LEU A 179 -41.25 -17.41 1.72
C LEU A 179 -41.96 -16.12 1.33
N TRP A 180 -43.05 -15.76 2.03
CA TRP A 180 -43.78 -14.52 1.76
C TRP A 180 -42.99 -13.26 2.11
N LYS A 181 -42.18 -13.29 3.17
CA LYS A 181 -41.25 -12.21 3.56
C LYS A 181 -39.97 -12.15 2.69
N GLY A 182 -39.72 -13.17 1.87
CA GLY A 182 -38.54 -13.23 1.00
C GLY A 182 -37.23 -13.63 1.70
N ASP A 183 -37.27 -14.20 2.90
CA ASP A 183 -36.07 -14.65 3.63
C ASP A 183 -35.68 -16.08 3.24
N TYR A 184 -35.06 -16.22 2.08
CA TYR A 184 -34.73 -17.53 1.49
C TYR A 184 -33.63 -18.29 2.25
N ILE A 185 -32.77 -17.60 3.00
CA ILE A 185 -31.68 -18.23 3.77
C ILE A 185 -32.25 -18.88 5.02
N GLU A 186 -33.08 -18.15 5.79
CA GLU A 186 -33.77 -18.68 6.97
C GLU A 186 -34.72 -19.83 6.59
N TYR A 187 -35.43 -19.71 5.46
CA TYR A 187 -36.23 -20.79 4.89
C TYR A 187 -35.39 -22.06 4.63
N GLY A 188 -34.23 -21.91 4.00
CA GLY A 188 -33.35 -23.03 3.67
C GLY A 188 -32.83 -23.76 4.91
N PHE A 189 -32.37 -23.03 5.93
CA PHE A 189 -31.93 -23.63 7.19
C PHE A 189 -33.06 -24.29 7.97
N THR A 190 -34.22 -23.63 8.06
CA THR A 190 -35.41 -24.18 8.75
C THR A 190 -35.91 -25.45 8.07
N LEU A 191 -35.93 -25.48 6.73
CA LEU A 191 -36.28 -26.68 5.97
C LEU A 191 -35.28 -27.81 6.22
N PHE A 192 -33.98 -27.51 6.23
CA PHE A 192 -32.94 -28.48 6.51
C PHE A 192 -33.03 -29.03 7.94
N ASP A 193 -33.27 -28.18 8.94
CA ASP A 193 -33.48 -28.58 10.33
C ASP A 193 -34.71 -29.50 10.48
N ASN A 194 -35.83 -29.16 9.83
CA ASN A 194 -37.02 -30.01 9.79
C ASN A 194 -36.72 -31.39 9.18
N ILE A 195 -35.95 -31.45 8.09
CA ILE A 195 -35.53 -32.71 7.46
C ILE A 195 -34.61 -33.52 8.38
N LEU A 196 -33.64 -32.87 9.04
CA LEU A 196 -32.78 -33.53 10.02
C LEU A 196 -33.60 -34.07 11.20
N GLY A 197 -34.57 -33.31 11.70
CA GLY A 197 -35.51 -33.74 12.73
C GLY A 197 -36.28 -35.00 12.33
N LEU A 198 -36.79 -35.05 11.10
CA LEU A 198 -37.46 -36.24 10.53
C LEU A 198 -36.52 -37.45 10.42
N LEU A 199 -35.24 -37.23 10.17
CA LEU A 199 -34.20 -38.27 10.12
C LEU A 199 -33.64 -38.64 11.51
N GLY A 200 -34.29 -38.21 12.60
CA GLY A 200 -33.84 -38.47 13.96
C GLY A 200 -32.50 -37.82 14.30
N GLY A 201 -32.17 -36.70 13.66
CA GLY A 201 -30.92 -35.97 13.83
C GLY A 201 -29.68 -36.77 13.45
N LEU A 202 -29.80 -37.77 12.57
CA LEU A 202 -28.72 -38.70 12.19
C LEU A 202 -28.13 -39.52 13.34
N LYS A 203 -28.84 -39.64 14.48
CA LYS A 203 -28.38 -40.37 15.69
C LYS A 203 -27.91 -41.80 15.42
N HIS A 204 -28.44 -42.46 14.38
CA HIS A 204 -28.09 -43.83 13.98
C HIS A 204 -27.04 -43.91 12.86
N SER A 205 -26.37 -42.79 12.53
CA SER A 205 -25.31 -42.77 11.52
C SER A 205 -24.12 -43.66 11.92
N PRO A 206 -23.56 -44.48 11.00
CA PRO A 206 -22.37 -45.30 11.29
C PRO A 206 -21.15 -44.49 11.77
N ASN A 207 -21.07 -43.22 11.38
CA ASN A 207 -19.96 -42.33 11.75
C ASN A 207 -20.16 -41.63 13.11
N ARG A 208 -21.28 -41.89 13.80
CA ARG A 208 -21.65 -41.21 15.05
C ARG A 208 -20.64 -41.41 16.18
N GLY A 209 -20.12 -42.63 16.32
CA GLY A 209 -19.07 -42.93 17.31
C GLY A 209 -17.77 -42.16 17.05
N LEU A 210 -17.39 -42.00 15.77
CA LEU A 210 -16.23 -41.19 15.39
C LEU A 210 -16.46 -39.70 15.67
N ALA A 211 -17.66 -39.18 15.38
CA ALA A 211 -18.02 -37.79 15.68
C ALA A 211 -17.89 -37.47 17.17
N ARG A 212 -18.46 -38.34 18.02
CA ARG A 212 -18.38 -38.20 19.49
C ARG A 212 -16.95 -38.24 19.98
N LYS A 213 -16.16 -39.22 19.52
CA LYS A 213 -14.75 -39.32 19.87
C LYS A 213 -13.99 -38.05 19.53
N LYS A 214 -14.23 -37.48 18.34
CA LYS A 214 -13.62 -36.19 17.95
C LYS A 214 -14.05 -35.02 18.84
N CYS A 215 -15.32 -34.97 19.30
CA CYS A 215 -15.75 -33.94 20.24
C CYS A 215 -15.01 -34.08 21.58
N VAL A 216 -14.87 -35.31 22.09
CA VAL A 216 -14.15 -35.59 23.35
C VAL A 216 -12.66 -35.26 23.20
N ASP A 217 -12.02 -35.72 22.12
CA ASP A 217 -10.61 -35.42 21.83
C ASP A 217 -10.40 -33.89 21.79
N TRP A 218 -11.30 -33.14 21.14
CA TRP A 218 -11.27 -31.68 21.10
C TRP A 218 -11.43 -31.06 22.50
N LEU A 219 -12.38 -31.51 23.32
CA LEU A 219 -12.57 -31.00 24.69
C LEU A 219 -11.33 -31.24 25.56
N ILE A 220 -10.73 -32.42 25.49
CA ILE A 220 -9.53 -32.74 26.28
C ILE A 220 -8.32 -31.93 25.81
N GLU A 221 -8.19 -31.68 24.51
CA GLU A 221 -7.13 -30.84 23.94
C GLU A 221 -7.28 -29.36 24.34
N HIS A 222 -8.50 -28.84 24.36
CA HIS A 222 -8.79 -27.42 24.63
C HIS A 222 -9.01 -27.10 26.11
N GLN A 223 -8.78 -28.06 27.00
CA GLN A 223 -8.80 -27.82 28.44
C GLN A 223 -7.47 -27.23 28.90
N GLU A 224 -7.51 -26.08 29.56
CA GLU A 224 -6.32 -25.49 30.20
C GLU A 224 -5.81 -26.37 31.33
N VAL A 225 -4.54 -26.20 31.70
CA VAL A 225 -3.92 -26.96 32.80
C VAL A 225 -4.67 -26.78 34.12
N GLN A 226 -5.25 -25.60 34.33
CA GLN A 226 -6.04 -25.22 35.49
C GLN A 226 -7.52 -25.66 35.38
N GLY A 227 -7.94 -26.16 34.22
CA GLY A 227 -9.25 -26.74 33.98
C GLY A 227 -10.22 -25.90 33.15
N ASP A 228 -9.88 -24.65 32.86
CA ASP A 228 -10.71 -23.71 32.11
C ASP A 228 -10.90 -24.16 30.65
N TRP A 229 -12.05 -23.81 30.07
CA TRP A 229 -12.29 -23.87 28.64
C TRP A 229 -12.68 -22.49 28.17
N ALA A 230 -11.85 -21.89 27.31
CA ALA A 230 -12.07 -20.57 26.72
C ALA A 230 -12.26 -19.39 27.69
N GLY A 231 -12.10 -19.58 28.99
CA GLY A 231 -12.15 -18.51 29.99
C GLY A 231 -13.54 -17.95 30.34
N PHE A 232 -14.63 -18.50 29.79
CA PHE A 232 -15.98 -17.99 30.03
C PHE A 232 -17.00 -19.09 30.35
N PHE A 233 -18.11 -18.70 31.00
CA PHE A 233 -19.01 -19.62 31.70
C PHE A 233 -19.62 -20.75 30.84
N PRO A 234 -20.26 -20.52 29.68
CA PRO A 234 -20.94 -21.56 28.90
C PRO A 234 -20.11 -22.82 28.57
N PRO A 235 -18.90 -22.73 27.97
CA PRO A 235 -18.08 -23.92 27.74
C PRO A 235 -17.53 -24.53 29.04
N MET A 236 -17.21 -23.71 30.05
CA MET A 236 -16.76 -24.20 31.36
C MET A 236 -17.85 -24.99 32.09
N HIS A 237 -19.11 -24.62 31.89
CA HIS A 237 -20.28 -25.31 32.44
C HIS A 237 -20.64 -26.57 31.62
N GLY A 238 -20.66 -26.48 30.29
CA GLY A 238 -21.07 -27.59 29.42
C GLY A 238 -20.05 -28.73 29.32
N SER A 239 -18.76 -28.43 29.34
CA SER A 239 -17.70 -29.44 29.09
C SER A 239 -17.62 -30.54 30.14
N PRO A 240 -17.69 -30.26 31.46
CA PRO A 240 -17.77 -31.30 32.47
C PRO A 240 -18.95 -32.25 32.26
N TRP A 241 -20.14 -31.74 31.95
CA TRP A 241 -21.32 -32.57 31.66
C TRP A 241 -21.14 -33.42 30.41
N ALA A 242 -20.61 -32.85 29.34
CA ALA A 242 -20.31 -33.59 28.13
C ALA A 242 -19.39 -34.79 28.41
N LEU A 243 -18.34 -34.61 29.22
CA LEU A 243 -17.44 -35.70 29.61
C LEU A 243 -18.13 -36.75 30.50
N ILE A 244 -18.93 -36.31 31.48
CA ILE A 244 -19.69 -37.22 32.36
C ILE A 244 -20.66 -38.09 31.55
N GLU A 245 -21.40 -37.49 30.62
CA GLU A 245 -22.33 -38.21 29.73
C GLU A 245 -21.60 -39.17 28.77
N GLU A 246 -20.35 -38.87 28.41
CA GLU A 246 -19.46 -39.79 27.67
C GLU A 246 -18.85 -40.90 28.54
N GLY A 247 -19.18 -40.94 29.83
CA GLY A 247 -18.80 -42.00 30.76
C GLY A 247 -17.54 -41.72 31.59
N TYR A 248 -17.05 -40.47 31.61
CA TYR A 248 -15.96 -40.07 32.51
C TYR A 248 -16.50 -40.00 33.95
N PRO A 249 -15.82 -40.64 34.94
CA PRO A 249 -16.29 -40.59 36.32
C PRO A 249 -16.07 -39.19 36.93
N PHE A 250 -16.85 -38.84 37.96
CA PHE A 250 -16.79 -37.54 38.62
C PHE A 250 -15.43 -37.21 39.25
N ASP A 251 -14.62 -38.23 39.58
CA ASP A 251 -13.27 -38.10 40.11
C ASP A 251 -12.18 -38.10 39.01
N HIS A 252 -12.57 -38.19 37.73
CA HIS A 252 -11.63 -38.06 36.63
C HIS A 252 -11.01 -36.67 36.62
N LYS A 253 -9.68 -36.60 36.49
CA LYS A 253 -8.91 -35.34 36.56
C LYS A 253 -9.49 -34.20 35.72
N ALA A 254 -9.84 -34.47 34.45
CA ALA A 254 -10.42 -33.48 33.54
C ALA A 254 -11.76 -32.90 34.05
N VAL A 255 -12.61 -33.74 34.65
CA VAL A 255 -13.90 -33.31 35.21
C VAL A 255 -13.66 -32.46 36.45
N VAL A 256 -12.85 -32.93 37.40
CA VAL A 256 -12.53 -32.22 38.65
C VAL A 256 -11.95 -30.83 38.37
N LEU A 257 -10.94 -30.74 37.49
CA LEU A 257 -10.33 -29.46 37.12
C LEU A 257 -11.35 -28.52 36.46
N GLY A 258 -12.24 -29.04 35.63
CA GLY A 258 -13.32 -28.27 35.03
C GLY A 258 -14.27 -27.67 36.05
N LEU A 259 -14.64 -28.43 37.08
CA LEU A 259 -15.49 -27.95 38.17
C LEU A 259 -14.76 -26.91 39.04
N ASP A 260 -13.48 -27.15 39.35
CA ASP A 260 -12.66 -26.19 40.07
C ASP A 260 -12.52 -24.87 39.30
N ALA A 261 -12.48 -24.92 37.96
CA ALA A 261 -12.46 -23.75 37.11
C ALA A 261 -13.78 -22.96 37.16
N LEU A 262 -14.92 -23.65 37.13
CA LEU A 262 -16.22 -23.02 37.29
C LEU A 262 -16.37 -22.33 38.65
N GLU A 263 -15.84 -22.92 39.72
CA GLU A 263 -15.86 -22.31 41.05
C GLU A 263 -15.04 -21.01 41.15
N ARG A 264 -13.98 -20.85 40.33
CA ARG A 264 -13.18 -19.62 40.29
C ARG A 264 -13.93 -18.41 39.73
N LEU A 265 -15.00 -18.62 38.97
CA LEU A 265 -15.88 -17.54 38.49
C LEU A 265 -16.85 -17.04 39.57
N SER A 266 -16.87 -17.67 40.74
CA SER A 266 -17.83 -17.33 41.79
C SER A 266 -17.29 -16.30 42.78
N THR A 267 -18.14 -15.31 43.10
CA THR A 267 -17.89 -14.29 44.13
C THR A 267 -18.86 -14.50 45.28
N THR A 268 -18.40 -14.43 46.52
CA THR A 268 -19.24 -14.51 47.73
C THR A 268 -19.01 -13.29 48.60
N ASP A 269 -20.07 -12.52 48.85
CA ASP A 269 -20.06 -11.36 49.74
C ASP A 269 -21.33 -11.33 50.63
N THR A 270 -21.61 -10.19 51.27
CA THR A 270 -22.80 -10.00 52.12
C THR A 270 -24.12 -10.13 51.37
N ARG A 271 -24.11 -10.05 50.03
CA ARG A 271 -25.28 -10.21 49.16
C ARG A 271 -25.47 -11.67 48.70
N GLY A 272 -24.55 -12.56 49.04
CA GLY A 272 -24.59 -13.98 48.70
C GLY A 272 -23.51 -14.41 47.70
N LYS A 273 -23.64 -15.64 47.19
CA LYS A 273 -22.76 -16.18 46.14
C LYS A 273 -23.40 -16.01 44.77
N ARG A 274 -22.60 -15.55 43.81
CA ARG A 274 -23.00 -15.35 42.41
C ARG A 274 -21.84 -15.71 41.49
N LEU A 275 -22.13 -15.99 40.23
CA LEU A 275 -21.14 -16.31 39.21
C LEU A 275 -21.04 -15.18 38.19
N ALA A 276 -19.82 -14.80 37.87
CA ALA A 276 -19.49 -13.92 36.76
C ALA A 276 -19.47 -14.72 35.43
N PRO A 277 -19.78 -14.09 34.29
CA PRO A 277 -19.67 -14.74 32.97
C PRO A 277 -18.21 -15.01 32.56
N THR A 278 -17.29 -14.16 32.99
CA THR A 278 -15.84 -14.19 32.76
C THR A 278 -15.15 -13.29 33.80
N ILE A 279 -13.82 -13.24 33.80
CA ILE A 279 -12.97 -12.43 34.68
C ILE A 279 -11.90 -11.71 33.84
N SER A 280 -11.62 -10.44 34.15
CA SER A 280 -10.89 -9.51 33.26
C SER A 280 -9.49 -9.08 33.74
N PRO A 281 -8.67 -9.95 34.37
CA PRO A 281 -7.46 -9.52 35.07
C PRO A 281 -6.40 -8.92 34.14
N LEU A 282 -6.28 -9.40 32.90
CA LEU A 282 -5.28 -8.85 31.99
C LEU A 282 -5.72 -7.50 31.45
N TRP A 283 -6.95 -7.43 30.93
CA TRP A 283 -7.55 -6.21 30.37
C TRP A 283 -7.52 -5.04 31.36
N ASP A 284 -8.03 -5.27 32.58
CA ASP A 284 -8.07 -4.26 33.64
C ASP A 284 -6.66 -3.80 34.01
N THR A 285 -5.72 -4.74 34.13
CA THR A 285 -4.34 -4.43 34.49
C THR A 285 -3.65 -3.63 33.40
N ALA A 286 -3.82 -4.00 32.13
CA ALA A 286 -3.20 -3.34 31.01
C ALA A 286 -3.74 -1.90 30.86
N LEU A 287 -5.05 -1.69 30.98
CA LEU A 287 -5.66 -0.35 30.95
C LEU A 287 -5.27 0.49 32.17
N MET A 288 -5.21 -0.10 33.37
CA MET A 288 -4.75 0.59 34.57
C MET A 288 -3.29 1.04 34.45
N ILE A 289 -2.40 0.18 33.94
CA ILE A 289 -1.00 0.56 33.65
C ILE A 289 -0.97 1.76 32.70
N GLY A 290 -1.74 1.72 31.62
CA GLY A 290 -1.81 2.81 30.64
C GLY A 290 -2.25 4.13 31.29
N ALA A 291 -3.29 4.09 32.12
CA ALA A 291 -3.80 5.25 32.85
C ALA A 291 -2.79 5.80 33.87
N MET A 292 -2.09 4.92 34.60
CA MET A 292 -1.02 5.30 35.53
C MET A 292 0.18 5.92 34.83
N CYS A 293 0.51 5.45 33.62
CA CYS A 293 1.55 6.06 32.78
C CYS A 293 1.15 7.46 32.32
N ASP A 294 -0.09 7.61 31.83
CA ASP A 294 -0.61 8.92 31.41
C ASP A 294 -0.64 9.90 32.60
N ALA A 295 -0.96 9.42 33.81
CA ALA A 295 -0.93 10.21 35.05
C ALA A 295 0.46 10.51 35.62
N GLY A 296 1.55 10.08 34.95
CA GLY A 296 2.92 10.38 35.33
C GLY A 296 3.51 9.49 36.44
N VAL A 297 2.81 8.46 36.89
CA VAL A 297 3.26 7.52 37.94
C VAL A 297 3.69 6.15 37.40
N GLY A 298 3.87 6.02 36.08
CA GLY A 298 4.25 4.76 35.42
C GLY A 298 5.59 4.14 35.87
N ARG A 299 6.45 4.89 36.56
CA ARG A 299 7.73 4.41 37.13
C ARG A 299 7.64 3.95 38.59
N ASP A 300 6.47 4.05 39.22
CA ASP A 300 6.26 3.54 40.57
C ASP A 300 6.53 2.02 40.62
N ALA A 301 7.17 1.54 41.68
CA ALA A 301 7.51 0.12 41.84
C ALA A 301 6.27 -0.80 41.79
N ARG A 302 5.11 -0.30 42.24
CA ARG A 302 3.81 -0.99 42.16
C ARG A 302 3.34 -1.16 40.72
N VAL A 303 3.51 -0.14 39.87
CA VAL A 303 3.21 -0.24 38.43
C VAL A 303 4.21 -1.17 37.74
N GLN A 304 5.49 -1.13 38.12
CA GLN A 304 6.49 -2.06 37.60
C GLN A 304 6.14 -3.53 37.89
N LYS A 305 5.52 -3.80 39.04
CA LYS A 305 5.01 -5.14 39.39
C LYS A 305 3.89 -5.58 38.44
N ALA A 306 2.95 -4.69 38.16
CA ALA A 306 1.88 -4.94 37.19
C ALA A 306 2.41 -5.19 35.77
N ILE A 307 3.43 -4.43 35.35
CA ILE A 307 4.12 -4.63 34.08
C ILE A 307 4.74 -6.03 33.99
N ASN A 308 5.36 -6.51 35.07
CA ASN A 308 5.93 -7.86 35.10
C ASN A 308 4.82 -8.92 35.01
N TYR A 309 3.72 -8.73 35.73
CA TYR A 309 2.54 -9.59 35.65
C TYR A 309 2.02 -9.76 34.22
N VAL A 310 1.90 -8.68 33.45
CA VAL A 310 1.44 -8.71 32.05
C VAL A 310 2.47 -9.36 31.12
N LYS A 311 3.77 -9.09 31.32
CA LYS A 311 4.85 -9.68 30.50
C LYS A 311 4.94 -11.19 30.60
N GLU A 312 4.65 -11.75 31.76
CA GLU A 312 4.70 -13.19 32.02
C GLU A 312 3.55 -13.96 31.34
N ARG A 313 2.53 -13.26 30.83
CA ARG A 313 1.33 -13.83 30.23
C ARG A 313 1.27 -13.77 28.70
N GLN A 314 2.36 -13.38 28.04
CA GLN A 314 2.41 -13.42 26.58
C GLN A 314 2.35 -14.87 26.10
N LEU A 315 1.42 -15.16 25.19
CA LEU A 315 1.22 -16.49 24.65
C LEU A 315 2.15 -16.70 23.45
N LEU A 316 3.12 -17.60 23.62
CA LEU A 316 4.13 -17.95 22.60
C LEU A 316 4.07 -19.44 22.19
N GLY A 317 3.16 -20.21 22.78
CA GLY A 317 3.00 -21.63 22.53
C GLY A 317 2.27 -21.96 21.22
N PRO A 318 2.27 -23.24 20.81
CA PRO A 318 1.62 -23.72 19.59
C PRO A 318 0.08 -23.74 19.64
N GLU A 319 -0.51 -23.50 20.81
CA GLU A 319 -1.94 -23.46 21.03
C GLU A 319 -2.56 -22.26 20.27
N GLY A 320 -3.85 -22.37 19.95
CA GLY A 320 -4.59 -21.29 19.30
C GLY A 320 -5.44 -21.74 18.12
N ASP A 321 -6.75 -21.59 18.26
CA ASP A 321 -7.71 -21.92 17.20
C ASP A 321 -7.58 -20.99 15.98
N TRP A 322 -7.15 -19.74 16.19
CA TRP A 322 -6.83 -18.76 15.14
C TRP A 322 -5.83 -19.28 14.10
N ARG A 323 -5.00 -20.27 14.47
CA ARG A 323 -4.02 -20.91 13.58
C ARG A 323 -4.69 -21.69 12.46
N ILE A 324 -5.95 -22.08 12.58
CA ILE A 324 -6.67 -22.80 11.54
C ILE A 324 -6.78 -21.94 10.28
N TYR A 325 -7.01 -20.64 10.48
CA TYR A 325 -7.06 -19.61 9.44
C TYR A 325 -5.68 -19.05 9.11
N SER A 326 -4.84 -18.88 10.13
CA SER A 326 -3.51 -18.28 10.01
C SER A 326 -2.39 -19.28 10.37
N ARG A 327 -2.30 -20.41 9.65
CA ARG A 327 -1.43 -21.56 10.00
C ARG A 327 0.05 -21.25 10.17
N ASN A 328 0.58 -20.33 9.37
CA ASN A 328 2.00 -19.98 9.38
C ASN A 328 2.32 -18.76 10.27
N GLN A 329 1.32 -18.25 10.98
CA GLN A 329 1.44 -17.04 11.78
C GLN A 329 2.10 -17.35 13.13
N GLN A 330 3.06 -16.51 13.51
CA GLN A 330 3.75 -16.65 14.80
C GLN A 330 2.82 -16.22 15.94
N PRO A 331 2.82 -16.95 17.07
CA PRO A 331 2.11 -16.55 18.28
C PRO A 331 2.76 -15.32 18.91
N GLY A 332 1.99 -14.56 19.66
CA GLY A 332 2.47 -13.38 20.36
C GLY A 332 1.39 -12.53 21.01
N GLY A 333 0.14 -12.99 20.99
CA GLY A 333 -0.99 -12.31 21.61
C GLY A 333 -1.08 -12.54 23.11
N TRP A 334 -2.09 -11.93 23.69
CA TRP A 334 -2.52 -12.06 25.07
C TRP A 334 -4.01 -12.34 25.13
N SER A 335 -4.46 -12.88 26.25
CA SER A 335 -5.88 -13.17 26.51
C SER A 335 -6.41 -12.35 27.66
N PHE A 336 -7.68 -12.00 27.57
CA PHE A 336 -8.46 -11.31 28.60
C PHE A 336 -8.37 -11.94 30.02
N GLU A 337 -8.47 -13.27 30.13
CA GLU A 337 -8.54 -14.01 31.40
C GLU A 337 -7.17 -14.41 32.00
N TYR A 338 -7.18 -15.10 33.17
CA TYR A 338 -5.97 -15.71 33.74
C TYR A 338 -5.43 -16.89 32.94
N PHE A 339 -6.33 -17.76 32.47
CA PHE A 339 -6.02 -19.06 31.86
C PHE A 339 -6.83 -19.22 30.59
N ASN A 340 -6.22 -18.88 29.45
CA ASN A 340 -6.88 -18.96 28.15
C ASN A 340 -5.86 -18.98 27.00
N THR A 341 -4.99 -19.98 26.97
CA THR A 341 -3.92 -20.13 25.98
C THR A 341 -4.46 -20.25 24.54
N TRP A 342 -5.67 -20.78 24.37
CA TRP A 342 -6.28 -21.05 23.06
C TRP A 342 -6.90 -19.82 22.38
N TYR A 343 -7.27 -18.79 23.13
CA TYR A 343 -8.01 -17.64 22.60
C TYR A 343 -7.36 -16.32 23.03
N PRO A 344 -6.16 -15.99 22.51
CA PRO A 344 -5.68 -14.61 22.54
C PRO A 344 -6.58 -13.70 21.69
N ASP A 345 -6.74 -12.47 22.13
CA ASP A 345 -7.60 -11.48 21.51
C ASP A 345 -6.79 -10.24 21.06
N VAL A 346 -7.27 -9.62 19.99
CA VAL A 346 -6.56 -8.57 19.25
C VAL A 346 -6.53 -7.27 20.04
N ASP A 347 -7.60 -6.95 20.76
CA ASP A 347 -7.71 -5.72 21.54
C ASP A 347 -6.94 -5.74 22.85
N ASP A 348 -6.93 -6.84 23.64
CA ASP A 348 -6.02 -6.98 24.80
C ASP A 348 -4.58 -6.84 24.34
N THR A 349 -4.22 -7.54 23.26
CA THR A 349 -2.87 -7.48 22.69
C THR A 349 -2.48 -6.04 22.32
N ALA A 350 -3.37 -5.29 21.68
CA ALA A 350 -3.13 -3.90 21.32
C ALA A 350 -2.96 -3.01 22.56
N VAL A 351 -3.78 -3.18 23.60
CA VAL A 351 -3.68 -2.44 24.86
C VAL A 351 -2.37 -2.75 25.58
N VAL A 352 -2.01 -4.02 25.71
CA VAL A 352 -0.77 -4.43 26.36
C VAL A 352 0.44 -3.82 25.66
N VAL A 353 0.48 -3.87 24.32
CA VAL A 353 1.55 -3.24 23.52
C VAL A 353 1.64 -1.74 23.84
N MET A 354 0.51 -1.03 23.81
CA MET A 354 0.49 0.40 24.13
C MET A 354 0.95 0.69 25.56
N SER A 355 0.48 -0.07 26.55
CA SER A 355 0.82 0.11 27.96
C SER A 355 2.30 -0.14 28.24
N LEU A 356 2.91 -1.14 27.61
CA LEU A 356 4.35 -1.38 27.70
C LEU A 356 5.15 -0.21 27.11
N ILE A 357 4.76 0.28 25.93
CA ILE A 357 5.45 1.39 25.24
C ILE A 357 5.31 2.70 26.01
N LYS A 358 4.12 2.96 26.58
CA LYS A 358 3.88 4.13 27.45
C LYS A 358 4.75 4.09 28.70
N GLN A 359 4.95 2.91 29.29
CA GLN A 359 5.76 2.76 30.50
C GLN A 359 7.26 2.92 30.22
N ASP A 360 7.76 2.23 29.20
CA ASP A 360 9.13 2.37 28.71
C ASP A 360 9.15 2.35 27.18
N PRO A 361 9.44 3.50 26.55
CA PRO A 361 9.53 3.64 25.10
C PRO A 361 10.41 2.60 24.40
N TYR A 362 11.46 2.10 25.06
CA TYR A 362 12.39 1.13 24.44
C TYR A 362 11.79 -0.28 24.29
N PHE A 363 10.62 -0.57 24.87
CA PHE A 363 9.93 -1.85 24.62
C PHE A 363 9.61 -2.08 23.14
N ILE A 364 9.52 -1.03 22.32
CA ILE A 364 9.26 -1.15 20.88
C ILE A 364 10.29 -2.04 20.16
N GLU A 365 11.54 -2.10 20.64
CA GLU A 365 12.61 -2.90 20.06
C GLU A 365 12.61 -4.35 20.58
N SER A 366 11.77 -4.66 21.57
CA SER A 366 11.72 -5.98 22.16
C SER A 366 11.08 -7.00 21.23
N GLU A 367 11.56 -8.23 21.33
CA GLU A 367 10.97 -9.38 20.62
C GLU A 367 9.50 -9.57 21.00
N ARG A 368 9.12 -9.23 22.24
CA ARG A 368 7.73 -9.30 22.72
C ARG A 368 6.79 -8.44 21.88
N ILE A 369 7.14 -7.17 21.66
CA ILE A 369 6.36 -6.27 20.83
C ILE A 369 6.41 -6.71 19.36
N SER A 370 7.56 -7.15 18.87
CA SER A 370 7.69 -7.65 17.50
C SER A 370 6.80 -8.88 17.23
N ASN A 371 6.74 -9.82 18.16
CA ASN A 371 5.89 -11.01 18.09
C ASN A 371 4.40 -10.63 18.16
N ALA A 372 4.04 -9.74 19.09
CA ALA A 372 2.68 -9.24 19.25
C ALA A 372 2.17 -8.53 17.99
N VAL A 373 2.96 -7.61 17.44
CA VAL A 373 2.62 -6.88 16.21
C VAL A 373 2.57 -7.82 15.02
N THR A 374 3.49 -8.78 14.95
CA THR A 374 3.46 -9.80 13.89
C THR A 374 2.20 -10.65 13.98
N TRP A 375 1.81 -11.06 15.18
CA TRP A 375 0.57 -11.81 15.45
C TRP A 375 -0.66 -10.98 15.06
N MET A 376 -0.82 -9.75 15.55
CA MET A 376 -1.92 -8.85 15.19
C MET A 376 -2.03 -8.66 13.66
N LEU A 377 -0.92 -8.46 12.94
CA LEU A 377 -0.93 -8.34 11.47
C LEU A 377 -1.40 -9.62 10.76
N GLY A 378 -1.23 -10.78 11.39
CA GLY A 378 -1.79 -12.04 10.90
C GLY A 378 -3.27 -12.23 11.21
N MET A 379 -3.83 -11.37 12.07
CA MET A 379 -5.25 -11.31 12.42
C MET A 379 -6.03 -10.29 11.57
N HIS A 380 -5.41 -9.72 10.53
CA HIS A 380 -6.00 -8.68 9.71
C HIS A 380 -6.95 -9.25 8.64
N ASN A 381 -8.23 -8.83 8.65
CA ASN A 381 -9.25 -9.35 7.75
C ASN A 381 -9.15 -8.77 6.33
N ARG A 382 -9.79 -9.44 5.37
CA ARG A 382 -9.80 -9.01 3.95
C ARG A 382 -10.54 -7.69 3.73
N ASP A 383 -11.57 -7.42 4.51
CA ASP A 383 -12.34 -6.17 4.47
C ASP A 383 -11.54 -4.95 4.99
N GLY A 384 -10.36 -5.19 5.58
CA GLY A 384 -9.46 -4.17 6.09
C GLY A 384 -9.61 -3.90 7.59
N GLY A 385 -10.63 -4.46 8.25
CA GLY A 385 -10.81 -4.34 9.70
C GLY A 385 -10.16 -5.46 10.50
N PHE A 386 -10.36 -5.41 11.82
CA PHE A 386 -9.95 -6.43 12.77
C PHE A 386 -11.17 -6.92 13.57
N ALA A 387 -11.23 -8.22 13.78
CA ALA A 387 -12.15 -8.88 14.70
C ALA A 387 -11.44 -9.18 16.04
N ALA A 388 -12.15 -9.73 17.02
CA ALA A 388 -11.58 -9.96 18.34
C ALA A 388 -10.62 -11.16 18.38
N PHE A 389 -11.01 -12.31 17.82
CA PHE A 389 -10.30 -13.59 18.00
C PHE A 389 -9.93 -14.31 16.69
N ASP A 390 -10.72 -14.19 15.62
CA ASP A 390 -10.56 -14.99 14.40
C ASP A 390 -10.42 -14.15 13.12
N VAL A 391 -9.85 -14.75 12.07
CA VAL A 391 -9.66 -14.12 10.75
C VAL A 391 -10.74 -14.55 9.77
N ASP A 392 -11.32 -13.57 9.07
CA ASP A 392 -12.37 -13.72 8.05
C ASP A 392 -13.56 -14.58 8.57
N ASN A 393 -13.91 -14.43 9.86
CA ASN A 393 -15.05 -15.10 10.48
C ASN A 393 -16.34 -14.28 10.28
N ASP A 394 -16.69 -14.04 9.01
CA ASP A 394 -17.69 -13.04 8.58
C ASP A 394 -18.89 -13.65 7.83
N LYS A 395 -19.13 -14.95 7.98
CA LYS A 395 -20.25 -15.66 7.34
C LYS A 395 -21.59 -15.37 8.03
N LEU A 396 -22.02 -14.11 8.04
CA LEU A 396 -23.20 -13.61 8.75
C LEU A 396 -24.51 -14.34 8.36
N GLY A 397 -24.55 -15.01 7.21
CA GLY A 397 -25.67 -15.90 6.86
C GLY A 397 -25.89 -17.03 7.87
N LEU A 398 -24.87 -17.43 8.66
CA LEU A 398 -25.00 -18.42 9.73
C LEU A 398 -25.88 -17.93 10.89
N HIS A 399 -26.08 -16.61 11.02
CA HIS A 399 -27.02 -16.06 11.99
C HIS A 399 -28.48 -16.47 11.74
N LYS A 400 -28.78 -16.97 10.52
CA LYS A 400 -30.11 -17.46 10.15
C LYS A 400 -30.31 -18.96 10.41
N ILE A 401 -29.33 -19.63 11.01
CA ILE A 401 -29.54 -20.99 11.51
C ILE A 401 -30.52 -20.90 12.69
N PRO A 402 -31.51 -21.80 12.79
CA PRO A 402 -32.44 -21.81 13.91
C PRO A 402 -31.78 -21.66 15.29
N PHE A 403 -30.63 -22.28 15.53
CA PHE A 403 -29.89 -22.13 16.79
C PHE A 403 -29.34 -20.73 17.11
N SER A 404 -29.24 -19.84 16.13
CA SER A 404 -28.64 -18.51 16.28
C SER A 404 -29.67 -17.45 16.64
N ASP A 405 -30.34 -17.59 17.78
CA ASP A 405 -31.30 -16.60 18.29
C ASP A 405 -30.63 -15.28 18.76
N MET A 406 -29.30 -15.27 18.90
CA MET A 406 -28.50 -14.14 19.41
C MET A 406 -27.72 -13.36 18.34
N ASP A 407 -27.83 -13.70 17.04
CA ASP A 407 -27.06 -13.11 15.94
C ASP A 407 -25.53 -13.00 16.23
N SER A 408 -24.99 -13.96 16.97
CA SER A 408 -23.63 -13.89 17.55
C SER A 408 -22.71 -15.04 17.15
N LEU A 409 -23.10 -15.87 16.18
CA LEU A 409 -22.32 -17.04 15.77
C LEU A 409 -21.01 -16.73 15.02
N CYS A 410 -20.76 -15.47 14.67
CA CYS A 410 -19.62 -15.06 13.85
C CYS A 410 -18.82 -13.96 14.56
N ASP A 411 -17.53 -13.84 14.25
CA ASP A 411 -16.62 -12.81 14.76
C ASP A 411 -16.13 -11.91 13.61
N PRO A 412 -17.00 -11.02 13.08
CA PRO A 412 -16.64 -10.12 11.99
C PRO A 412 -15.79 -8.94 12.47
N SER A 413 -15.14 -8.24 11.54
CA SER A 413 -14.45 -6.98 11.83
C SER A 413 -15.38 -5.94 12.46
N THR A 414 -14.93 -5.24 13.51
CA THR A 414 -15.71 -4.18 14.19
C THR A 414 -14.92 -2.88 14.30
N ALA A 415 -15.63 -1.75 14.38
CA ALA A 415 -15.02 -0.43 14.35
C ALA A 415 -14.21 -0.10 15.62
N ASP A 416 -14.69 -0.55 16.78
CA ASP A 416 -14.01 -0.36 18.07
C ASP A 416 -12.68 -1.11 18.16
N VAL A 417 -12.64 -2.39 17.80
CA VAL A 417 -11.39 -3.18 17.76
C VAL A 417 -10.43 -2.62 16.71
N THR A 418 -10.93 -2.32 15.51
CA THR A 418 -10.12 -1.73 14.44
C THR A 418 -9.54 -0.37 14.86
N GLY A 419 -10.34 0.47 15.52
CA GLY A 419 -9.89 1.76 16.06
C GLY A 419 -8.79 1.61 17.12
N ARG A 420 -8.93 0.63 18.02
CA ARG A 420 -7.92 0.31 19.05
C ARG A 420 -6.60 -0.18 18.44
N VAL A 421 -6.67 -1.06 17.45
CA VAL A 421 -5.48 -1.51 16.70
C VAL A 421 -4.84 -0.33 15.98
N LEU A 422 -5.64 0.58 15.42
CA LEU A 422 -5.15 1.77 14.75
C LEU A 422 -4.45 2.75 15.73
N GLU A 423 -4.92 2.87 16.97
CA GLU A 423 -4.22 3.61 18.03
C GLU A 423 -2.87 2.97 18.36
N CYS A 424 -2.83 1.65 18.53
CA CYS A 424 -1.60 0.91 18.77
C CYS A 424 -0.60 1.08 17.60
N PHE A 425 -1.05 0.90 16.37
CA PHE A 425 -0.22 1.05 15.17
C PHE A 425 0.22 2.49 14.98
N GLY A 426 -0.66 3.47 15.20
CA GLY A 426 -0.32 4.88 15.16
C GLY A 426 0.75 5.26 16.19
N LEU A 427 0.64 4.75 17.42
CA LEU A 427 1.65 4.92 18.46
C LEU A 427 3.00 4.31 18.03
N LEU A 428 3.00 3.09 17.50
CA LEU A 428 4.21 2.42 17.00
C LEU A 428 4.88 3.14 15.83
N LEU A 429 4.09 3.70 14.91
CA LEU A 429 4.59 4.42 13.73
C LEU A 429 5.12 5.82 14.07
N SER A 430 4.50 6.50 15.04
CA SER A 430 4.87 7.86 15.48
C SER A 430 5.90 7.87 16.62
N HIS A 431 6.37 6.70 17.05
CA HIS A 431 7.26 6.56 18.18
C HIS A 431 8.65 7.15 17.92
N ARG A 432 9.22 7.86 18.90
CA ARG A 432 10.48 8.61 18.72
C ARG A 432 11.72 7.91 19.29
N LYS A 433 11.56 6.91 20.17
CA LYS A 433 12.68 6.25 20.88
C LYS A 433 12.70 4.76 20.55
N GLY A 434 13.59 4.38 19.65
CA GLY A 434 13.61 3.04 19.06
C GLY A 434 12.57 2.89 17.95
N SER A 435 12.68 1.82 17.16
CA SER A 435 11.78 1.56 16.04
C SER A 435 11.54 0.08 15.84
N LEU A 436 10.34 -0.28 15.40
CA LEU A 436 10.08 -1.61 14.85
C LEU A 436 11.04 -1.91 13.68
N ASP A 437 11.31 -3.19 13.43
CA ASP A 437 11.98 -3.61 12.21
C ASP A 437 11.27 -3.02 10.98
N ARG A 438 12.04 -2.53 10.01
CA ARG A 438 11.49 -1.78 8.86
C ARG A 438 10.48 -2.61 8.06
N LYS A 439 10.65 -3.93 7.95
CA LYS A 439 9.69 -4.79 7.25
C LYS A 439 8.37 -4.85 8.01
N LEU A 440 8.43 -4.92 9.34
CA LEU A 440 7.26 -4.92 10.20
C LEU A 440 6.56 -3.56 10.17
N GLN A 441 7.32 -2.47 10.24
CA GLN A 441 6.81 -1.09 10.13
C GLN A 441 6.01 -0.87 8.83
N LEU A 442 6.53 -1.31 7.67
CA LEU A 442 5.81 -1.21 6.39
C LEU A 442 4.50 -2.01 6.38
N ARG A 443 4.49 -3.20 7.00
CA ARG A 443 3.27 -4.00 7.13
C ARG A 443 2.24 -3.32 8.03
N VAL A 444 2.69 -2.73 9.14
CA VAL A 444 1.86 -1.92 10.04
C VAL A 444 1.23 -0.75 9.27
N GLN A 445 2.02 0.00 8.50
CA GLN A 445 1.52 1.13 7.71
C GLN A 445 0.45 0.69 6.68
N LEU A 446 0.71 -0.36 5.91
CA LEU A 446 -0.25 -0.89 4.94
C LEU A 446 -1.53 -1.41 5.63
N ALA A 447 -1.39 -2.02 6.80
CA ALA A 447 -2.52 -2.49 7.58
C ALA A 447 -3.36 -1.30 8.10
N SER A 448 -2.72 -0.25 8.60
CA SER A 448 -3.37 1.00 9.03
C SER A 448 -4.15 1.68 7.91
N GLU A 449 -3.60 1.75 6.70
CA GLU A 449 -4.30 2.34 5.55
C GLU A 449 -5.59 1.59 5.20
N ARG A 450 -5.54 0.25 5.20
CA ARG A 450 -6.73 -0.60 4.97
C ARG A 450 -7.74 -0.50 6.12
N ALA A 451 -7.26 -0.40 7.37
CA ALA A 451 -8.11 -0.17 8.54
C ALA A 451 -8.86 1.16 8.47
N ILE A 452 -8.20 2.22 7.99
CA ILE A 452 -8.84 3.52 7.76
C ILE A 452 -9.94 3.42 6.69
N GLU A 453 -9.72 2.66 5.60
CA GLU A 453 -10.78 2.45 4.58
C GLU A 453 -11.97 1.68 5.15
N PHE A 454 -11.72 0.65 5.96
CA PHE A 454 -12.78 -0.07 6.67
C PHE A 454 -13.59 0.88 7.56
N LEU A 455 -12.90 1.68 8.39
CA LEU A 455 -13.56 2.63 9.29
C LEU A 455 -14.35 3.70 8.52
N LEU A 456 -13.84 4.18 7.39
CA LEU A 456 -14.59 5.11 6.54
C LEU A 456 -15.90 4.49 6.03
N ALA A 457 -15.85 3.23 5.60
CA ALA A 457 -17.03 2.50 5.12
C ALA A 457 -18.06 2.20 6.24
N LYS A 458 -17.61 2.15 7.50
CA LYS A 458 -18.44 1.85 8.67
C LYS A 458 -18.89 3.10 9.45
N GLN A 459 -18.53 4.31 9.01
CA GLN A 459 -18.94 5.54 9.69
C GLN A 459 -20.43 5.82 9.42
N GLU A 460 -21.20 6.02 10.48
CA GLU A 460 -22.64 6.29 10.40
C GLU A 460 -22.93 7.66 9.75
N PRO A 461 -24.16 7.90 9.24
CA PRO A 461 -24.54 9.19 8.66
C PRO A 461 -24.37 10.38 9.60
N PHE A 462 -24.58 10.20 10.91
CA PHE A 462 -24.35 11.25 11.91
C PHE A 462 -22.86 11.44 12.28
N GLY A 463 -21.98 10.53 11.87
CA GLY A 463 -20.52 10.66 12.01
C GLY A 463 -19.88 9.76 13.06
N GLY A 464 -20.66 9.06 13.89
CA GLY A 464 -20.11 8.10 14.87
C GLY A 464 -19.85 6.71 14.29
N TRP A 465 -19.36 5.81 15.14
CA TRP A 465 -19.16 4.39 14.85
C TRP A 465 -19.80 3.54 15.93
N TRP A 466 -20.44 2.44 15.50
CA TRP A 466 -21.06 1.47 16.38
C TRP A 466 -20.03 0.73 17.25
N GLY A 467 -20.35 0.51 18.53
CA GLY A 467 -19.49 -0.19 19.49
C GLY A 467 -19.97 -1.62 19.76
N ARG A 468 -19.15 -2.61 19.41
CA ARG A 468 -19.46 -4.03 19.60
C ARG A 468 -19.28 -4.49 21.04
N TRP A 469 -18.21 -4.02 21.69
CA TRP A 469 -17.75 -4.53 23.00
C TRP A 469 -17.97 -3.55 24.16
N GLY A 470 -18.33 -2.31 23.86
CA GLY A 470 -18.68 -1.28 24.84
C GLY A 470 -19.86 -0.45 24.37
N ASN A 471 -20.64 0.04 25.32
CA ASN A 471 -21.90 0.73 25.11
C ASN A 471 -21.70 2.19 24.69
N ASN A 472 -22.08 2.63 23.49
CA ASN A 472 -22.27 1.92 22.23
C ASN A 472 -21.56 2.76 21.16
N TYR A 473 -22.25 3.77 20.62
CA TYR A 473 -21.67 4.71 19.68
C TYR A 473 -20.65 5.64 20.36
N ASN A 474 -20.85 6.00 21.63
CA ASN A 474 -19.86 6.75 22.42
C ASN A 474 -18.54 5.96 22.52
N TYR A 475 -18.63 4.66 22.82
CA TYR A 475 -17.45 3.79 22.92
C TYR A 475 -16.77 3.62 21.56
N GLY A 476 -17.51 3.20 20.53
CA GLY A 476 -16.96 2.95 19.20
C GLY A 476 -16.29 4.20 18.62
N THR A 477 -16.98 5.33 18.69
CA THR A 477 -16.47 6.61 18.16
C THR A 477 -15.22 7.09 18.89
N SER A 478 -15.17 6.96 20.23
CA SER A 478 -14.00 7.35 21.00
C SER A 478 -12.77 6.51 20.65
N ASN A 479 -12.91 5.19 20.52
CA ASN A 479 -11.81 4.30 20.12
C ASN A 479 -11.29 4.63 18.72
N VAL A 480 -12.20 4.90 17.77
CA VAL A 480 -11.82 5.27 16.40
C VAL A 480 -11.08 6.61 16.38
N LEU A 481 -11.60 7.64 17.05
CA LEU A 481 -10.95 8.95 17.13
C LEU A 481 -9.55 8.86 17.75
N ARG A 482 -9.38 8.10 18.83
CA ARG A 482 -8.07 7.86 19.43
C ARG A 482 -7.08 7.20 18.47
N GLY A 483 -7.53 6.36 17.54
CA GLY A 483 -6.69 5.80 16.49
C GLY A 483 -6.38 6.79 15.36
N LEU A 484 -7.39 7.51 14.87
CA LEU A 484 -7.28 8.41 13.73
C LEU A 484 -6.38 9.62 13.99
N VAL A 485 -6.17 10.02 15.25
CA VAL A 485 -5.30 11.16 15.61
C VAL A 485 -3.91 11.05 14.99
N HIS A 486 -3.36 9.83 14.91
CA HIS A 486 -2.02 9.57 14.38
C HIS A 486 -1.93 9.72 12.85
N PHE A 487 -3.06 9.80 12.16
CA PHE A 487 -3.15 9.83 10.69
C PHE A 487 -3.87 11.07 10.15
N ALA A 488 -4.42 11.91 11.02
CA ALA A 488 -5.24 13.05 10.62
C ALA A 488 -4.45 14.14 9.90
N GLN A 489 -3.23 14.48 10.36
CA GLN A 489 -2.48 15.62 9.80
C GLN A 489 -2.10 15.44 8.32
N ASP A 490 -1.85 14.20 7.89
CA ASP A 490 -1.36 13.88 6.55
C ASP A 490 -2.48 13.42 5.58
N SER A 491 -3.75 13.41 6.01
CA SER A 491 -4.84 12.86 5.21
C SER A 491 -6.14 13.67 5.34
N ALA A 492 -6.51 14.39 4.27
CA ALA A 492 -7.77 15.12 4.18
C ALA A 492 -9.00 14.21 4.37
N LYS A 493 -8.89 12.94 3.96
CA LYS A 493 -9.92 11.92 4.14
C LYS A 493 -10.13 11.61 5.63
N VAL A 494 -9.04 11.43 6.38
CA VAL A 494 -9.10 11.18 7.83
C VAL A 494 -9.63 12.41 8.56
N GLN A 495 -9.19 13.62 8.18
CA GLN A 495 -9.73 14.86 8.75
C GLN A 495 -11.25 14.96 8.59
N HIS A 496 -11.77 14.64 7.41
CA HIS A 496 -13.22 14.64 7.18
C HIS A 496 -13.97 13.64 8.09
N MET A 497 -13.41 12.45 8.32
CA MET A 497 -13.99 11.47 9.26
C MET A 497 -14.00 12.02 10.69
N VAL A 498 -12.88 12.58 11.13
CA VAL A 498 -12.68 13.19 12.46
C VAL A 498 -13.64 14.37 12.68
N ASP A 499 -13.78 15.27 11.70
CA ASP A 499 -14.63 16.45 11.80
C ASP A 499 -16.09 16.10 12.02
N ARG A 500 -16.59 15.04 11.36
CA ARG A 500 -17.96 14.57 11.54
C ARG A 500 -18.17 13.98 12.92
N ALA A 501 -17.25 13.13 13.37
CA ALA A 501 -17.31 12.46 14.66
C ALA A 501 -17.18 13.43 15.85
N THR A 502 -16.28 14.40 15.78
CA THR A 502 -16.11 15.42 16.82
C THR A 502 -17.34 16.32 16.94
N ARG A 503 -17.94 16.75 15.81
CA ARG A 503 -19.22 17.47 15.80
C ARG A 503 -20.36 16.66 16.41
N TRP A 504 -20.40 15.36 16.16
CA TRP A 504 -21.40 14.49 16.78
C TRP A 504 -21.22 14.42 18.31
N PHE A 505 -20.01 14.18 18.82
CA PHE A 505 -19.73 14.19 20.26
C PHE A 505 -20.15 15.51 20.92
N GLU A 506 -19.86 16.65 20.28
CA GLU A 506 -20.29 17.97 20.74
C GLU A 506 -21.83 18.08 20.80
N SER A 507 -22.54 17.49 19.84
CA SER A 507 -24.00 17.55 19.76
C SER A 507 -24.74 16.67 20.78
N VAL A 508 -24.09 15.61 21.27
CA VAL A 508 -24.69 14.64 22.21
C VAL A 508 -24.20 14.80 23.66
N GLN A 509 -23.46 15.88 23.97
CA GLN A 509 -23.07 16.19 25.34
C GLN A 509 -24.31 16.57 26.17
N ASN A 510 -24.49 15.94 27.33
CA ASN A 510 -25.60 16.24 28.23
C ASN A 510 -25.51 17.65 28.82
N SER A 511 -26.63 18.17 29.33
CA SER A 511 -26.70 19.49 29.95
C SER A 511 -25.89 19.61 31.24
N ASP A 512 -25.65 18.50 31.94
CA ASP A 512 -24.80 18.42 33.13
C ASP A 512 -23.29 18.46 32.81
N GLY A 513 -22.91 18.35 31.53
CA GLY A 513 -21.52 18.39 31.06
C GLY A 513 -20.90 17.02 30.80
N GLY A 514 -21.55 15.92 31.21
CA GLY A 514 -21.09 14.58 30.93
C GLY A 514 -21.55 14.03 29.58
N TRP A 515 -21.14 12.79 29.30
CA TRP A 515 -21.66 11.98 28.19
C TRP A 515 -22.22 10.66 28.71
N GLY A 516 -23.29 10.21 28.07
CA GLY A 516 -24.07 9.05 28.48
C GLY A 516 -24.82 8.42 27.32
N GLU A 517 -25.00 7.11 27.37
CA GLU A 517 -25.64 6.32 26.33
C GLU A 517 -26.31 5.10 26.94
N THR A 518 -27.58 4.93 26.63
CA THR A 518 -28.39 3.80 27.10
C THR A 518 -28.15 2.54 26.28
N LEU A 519 -28.26 1.37 26.92
CA LEU A 519 -28.18 0.07 26.25
C LEU A 519 -29.27 -0.13 25.19
N VAL A 520 -30.38 0.61 25.30
CA VAL A 520 -31.48 0.61 24.32
C VAL A 520 -31.02 1.08 22.93
N THR A 521 -29.90 1.80 22.84
CA THR A 521 -29.32 2.24 21.55
C THR A 521 -28.91 1.09 20.63
N TYR A 522 -28.69 -0.12 21.15
CA TYR A 522 -28.45 -1.31 20.33
C TYR A 522 -29.70 -1.74 19.55
N GLU A 523 -30.89 -1.52 20.09
CA GLU A 523 -32.18 -1.79 19.43
C GLU A 523 -32.66 -0.56 18.64
N ARG A 524 -32.39 0.64 19.15
CA ARG A 524 -32.89 1.92 18.65
C ARG A 524 -31.75 2.88 18.32
N PRO A 525 -31.12 2.75 17.13
CA PRO A 525 -29.98 3.58 16.71
C PRO A 525 -30.25 5.09 16.70
N GLU A 526 -31.52 5.50 16.59
CA GLU A 526 -31.91 6.92 16.65
C GLU A 526 -31.66 7.58 18.01
N LEU A 527 -31.41 6.78 19.05
CA LEU A 527 -31.03 7.24 20.40
C LEU A 527 -29.51 7.34 20.59
N ALA A 528 -28.70 7.20 19.53
CA ALA A 528 -27.25 7.22 19.61
C ALA A 528 -26.71 8.41 20.44
N GLY A 529 -25.84 8.11 21.40
CA GLY A 529 -25.26 9.10 22.32
C GLY A 529 -26.25 9.70 23.34
N THR A 530 -27.45 9.11 23.51
CA THR A 530 -28.44 9.57 24.49
C THR A 530 -28.49 8.63 25.70
N GLY A 531 -28.33 9.19 26.90
CA GLY A 531 -28.40 8.44 28.16
C GLY A 531 -27.91 9.29 29.33
N GLU A 532 -28.02 8.75 30.54
CA GLU A 532 -27.47 9.42 31.73
C GLU A 532 -25.94 9.46 31.67
N SER A 533 -25.36 10.58 32.09
CA SER A 533 -23.91 10.75 32.09
C SER A 533 -23.24 9.72 33.00
N THR A 534 -22.19 9.06 32.49
CA THR A 534 -21.43 8.08 33.28
C THR A 534 -19.94 8.43 33.28
N PRO A 535 -19.15 7.97 34.27
CA PRO A 535 -17.73 8.29 34.36
C PRO A 535 -16.94 7.79 33.15
N ALA A 536 -17.13 6.52 32.75
CA ALA A 536 -16.44 5.95 31.62
C ALA A 536 -16.79 6.68 30.30
N GLN A 537 -18.08 6.91 30.04
CA GLN A 537 -18.51 7.54 28.79
C GLN A 537 -18.15 9.03 28.73
N THR A 538 -18.21 9.74 29.86
CA THR A 538 -17.72 11.12 29.94
C THR A 538 -16.22 11.20 29.66
N ALA A 539 -15.44 10.27 30.22
CA ALA A 539 -14.02 10.17 29.93
C ALA A 539 -13.74 9.83 28.45
N TRP A 540 -14.56 8.98 27.81
CA TRP A 540 -14.49 8.70 26.38
C TRP A 540 -14.76 9.93 25.52
N GLY A 541 -15.76 10.74 25.87
CA GLY A 541 -16.05 12.01 25.20
C GLY A 541 -14.91 13.02 25.33
N VAL A 542 -14.38 13.20 26.55
CA VAL A 542 -13.23 14.09 26.81
C VAL A 542 -12.00 13.64 26.02
N THR A 543 -11.62 12.36 26.12
CA THR A 543 -10.43 11.83 25.43
C THR A 543 -10.58 11.77 23.91
N ALA A 544 -11.82 11.71 23.40
CA ALA A 544 -12.11 11.79 21.97
C ALA A 544 -11.96 13.22 21.42
N LEU A 545 -12.35 14.24 22.17
CA LEU A 545 -12.32 15.64 21.72
C LEU A 545 -10.95 16.31 21.94
N LEU A 546 -10.27 15.98 23.03
CA LEU A 546 -9.03 16.63 23.47
C LEU A 546 -7.90 16.68 22.42
N PRO A 547 -7.69 15.66 21.55
CA PRO A 547 -6.66 15.75 20.52
C PRO A 547 -6.98 16.72 19.37
N TYR A 548 -8.24 17.13 19.23
CA TYR A 548 -8.74 17.91 18.09
C TYR A 548 -9.28 19.29 18.47
N ARG A 549 -9.29 19.60 19.77
CA ARG A 549 -9.76 20.86 20.34
C ARG A 549 -8.77 21.30 21.42
N PRO A 550 -8.58 22.62 21.63
CA PRO A 550 -7.77 23.09 22.74
C PRO A 550 -8.37 22.63 24.08
N ALA A 551 -7.54 22.41 25.10
CA ALA A 551 -8.01 21.97 26.42
C ALA A 551 -9.05 22.93 27.04
N SER A 552 -8.98 24.22 26.72
CA SER A 552 -9.93 25.25 27.15
C SER A 552 -11.26 25.24 26.37
N TYR A 553 -11.49 24.25 25.50
CA TYR A 553 -12.72 24.18 24.73
C TYR A 553 -13.91 23.87 25.66
N PRO A 554 -15.06 24.59 25.57
CA PRO A 554 -16.12 24.52 26.57
C PRO A 554 -16.66 23.10 26.84
N ALA A 555 -16.78 22.27 25.81
CA ALA A 555 -17.25 20.89 25.98
C ALA A 555 -16.29 20.05 26.84
N ILE A 556 -14.97 20.23 26.66
CA ILE A 556 -13.93 19.53 27.42
C ILE A 556 -13.95 19.97 28.88
N GLU A 557 -13.96 21.29 29.14
CA GLU A 557 -13.99 21.81 30.52
C GLU A 557 -15.23 21.35 31.30
N ARG A 558 -16.40 21.32 30.64
CA ARG A 558 -17.64 20.80 31.24
C ARG A 558 -17.53 19.31 31.58
N GLY A 559 -16.92 18.51 30.71
CA GLY A 559 -16.65 17.09 30.98
C GLY A 559 -15.70 16.88 32.15
N ILE A 560 -14.62 17.67 32.23
CA ILE A 560 -13.67 17.62 33.35
C ILE A 560 -14.34 18.02 34.67
N ARG A 561 -15.14 19.09 34.68
CA ARG A 561 -15.93 19.49 35.86
C ARG A 561 -16.90 18.40 36.29
N TRP A 562 -17.56 17.72 35.34
CA TRP A 562 -18.44 16.61 35.65
C TRP A 562 -17.66 15.46 36.33
N LEU A 563 -16.48 15.10 35.82
CA LEU A 563 -15.64 14.06 36.44
C LEU A 563 -15.22 14.47 37.87
N ILE A 564 -14.80 15.71 38.09
CA ILE A 564 -14.43 16.20 39.43
C ILE A 564 -15.63 16.11 40.39
N ALA A 565 -16.80 16.61 39.97
CA ALA A 565 -17.99 16.66 40.82
C ALA A 565 -18.56 15.28 41.18
N ASN A 566 -18.31 14.26 40.35
CA ASN A 566 -18.90 12.93 40.51
C ASN A 566 -17.95 11.87 41.10
N GLN A 567 -16.72 12.25 41.53
CA GLN A 567 -15.81 11.37 42.26
C GLN A 567 -16.27 11.18 43.72
N THR A 568 -17.33 10.40 43.88
CA THR A 568 -18.13 10.35 45.12
C THR A 568 -17.85 9.13 45.99
N ASP A 569 -17.30 8.05 45.45
CA ASP A 569 -17.01 6.84 46.21
C ASP A 569 -15.63 6.93 46.84
N LYS A 570 -15.56 6.92 48.17
CA LYS A 570 -14.32 7.16 48.93
C LYS A 570 -13.85 5.89 49.63
N SER A 571 -12.54 5.66 49.53
CA SER A 571 -11.82 4.60 50.22
C SER A 571 -10.98 5.16 51.39
N LEU A 572 -10.12 4.34 51.99
CA LEU A 572 -9.29 4.74 53.12
C LEU A 572 -8.28 5.83 52.74
N ILE A 573 -7.73 5.73 51.53
CA ILE A 573 -6.64 6.59 51.06
C ILE A 573 -6.91 7.27 49.72
N GLY A 574 -8.02 7.00 49.05
CA GLY A 574 -8.34 7.58 47.74
C GLY A 574 -9.83 7.61 47.41
N ALA A 575 -10.18 7.96 46.18
CA ALA A 575 -11.56 8.03 45.73
C ALA A 575 -11.75 7.54 44.28
N THR A 576 -12.95 7.08 43.96
CA THR A 576 -13.38 6.59 42.65
C THR A 576 -14.80 7.09 42.31
N TRP A 577 -15.35 6.63 41.20
CA TRP A 577 -16.66 7.00 40.68
C TRP A 577 -17.64 5.82 40.72
N ASN A 578 -18.91 6.10 40.99
CA ASN A 578 -19.96 5.09 40.90
C ASN A 578 -20.36 4.84 39.44
N GLN A 579 -20.75 3.60 39.13
CA GLN A 579 -21.15 3.16 37.79
C GLN A 579 -22.37 2.23 37.89
N ASP A 580 -23.55 2.81 37.69
CA ASP A 580 -24.83 2.09 37.73
C ASP A 580 -25.25 1.55 36.35
N VAL A 581 -24.82 2.22 35.27
CA VAL A 581 -25.07 1.80 33.89
C VAL A 581 -23.94 0.93 33.39
N TYR A 582 -24.27 -0.20 32.76
CA TYR A 582 -23.26 -1.13 32.27
C TYR A 582 -22.56 -0.51 31.05
N PRO A 583 -21.23 -0.28 31.12
CA PRO A 583 -20.49 0.33 30.02
C PRO A 583 -20.02 -0.71 28.99
N GLY A 584 -20.16 -2.00 29.29
CA GLY A 584 -19.68 -3.11 28.47
C GLY A 584 -20.78 -3.91 27.80
N THR A 585 -20.44 -4.54 26.67
CA THR A 585 -21.35 -5.38 25.89
C THR A 585 -20.66 -6.69 25.53
N GLY A 586 -21.22 -7.82 25.97
CA GLY A 586 -20.78 -9.15 25.55
C GLY A 586 -21.47 -9.56 24.25
N PHE A 587 -22.81 -9.52 24.25
CA PHE A 587 -23.66 -9.76 23.08
C PHE A 587 -24.73 -8.67 23.01
N PRO A 588 -24.78 -7.85 21.95
CA PRO A 588 -25.79 -6.81 21.80
C PRO A 588 -27.21 -7.36 22.01
N MET A 589 -28.03 -6.65 22.78
CA MET A 589 -29.42 -7.02 23.15
C MET A 589 -29.57 -8.28 24.02
N VAL A 590 -28.49 -9.01 24.29
CA VAL A 590 -28.55 -10.31 24.98
C VAL A 590 -27.75 -10.29 26.29
N LEU A 591 -26.49 -9.87 26.25
CA LEU A 591 -25.57 -9.92 27.38
C LEU A 591 -24.79 -8.61 27.50
N TYR A 592 -24.96 -7.92 28.62
CA TYR A 592 -24.24 -6.70 28.96
C TYR A 592 -23.35 -6.93 30.17
N LEU A 593 -22.22 -6.22 30.22
CA LEU A 593 -21.16 -6.41 31.20
C LEU A 593 -20.89 -5.11 31.95
N ASN A 594 -20.83 -5.20 33.28
CA ASN A 594 -20.28 -4.15 34.11
C ASN A 594 -18.80 -4.44 34.37
N TYR A 595 -17.94 -3.82 33.55
CA TYR A 595 -16.50 -3.94 33.73
C TYR A 595 -16.05 -3.26 35.03
N PRO A 596 -15.21 -3.92 35.84
CA PRO A 596 -15.01 -3.49 37.21
C PRO A 596 -14.33 -2.12 37.34
N TYR A 597 -13.46 -1.74 36.41
CA TYR A 597 -12.65 -0.53 36.53
C TYR A 597 -12.83 0.49 35.39
N TYR A 598 -13.83 0.30 34.51
CA TYR A 598 -14.12 1.28 33.43
C TYR A 598 -14.40 2.68 33.99
N HIS A 599 -15.09 2.74 35.12
CA HIS A 599 -15.40 3.97 35.83
C HIS A 599 -14.17 4.65 36.47
N HIS A 600 -13.00 4.01 36.42
CA HIS A 600 -11.82 4.45 37.15
C HIS A 600 -10.65 4.81 36.22
N TYR A 601 -10.14 3.87 35.42
CA TYR A 601 -8.95 4.14 34.60
C TYR A 601 -9.24 5.04 33.38
N PHE A 602 -10.47 5.09 32.87
CA PHE A 602 -10.83 6.02 31.80
C PHE A 602 -10.87 7.47 32.32
N PRO A 603 -11.53 7.79 33.45
CA PRO A 603 -11.40 9.11 34.09
C PRO A 603 -9.97 9.52 34.42
N ILE A 604 -9.14 8.63 34.97
CA ILE A 604 -7.70 8.90 35.21
C ILE A 604 -7.03 9.35 33.90
N THR A 605 -7.24 8.60 32.81
CA THR A 605 -6.68 8.92 31.49
C THR A 605 -7.16 10.29 30.99
N ALA A 606 -8.45 10.59 31.14
CA ALA A 606 -9.03 11.86 30.70
C ALA A 606 -8.47 13.06 31.47
N LEU A 607 -8.42 12.97 32.81
CA LEU A 607 -7.87 14.01 33.68
C LEU A 607 -6.38 14.23 33.40
N ALA A 608 -5.60 13.15 33.29
CA ALA A 608 -4.16 13.24 33.04
C ALA A 608 -3.85 13.91 31.69
N LYS A 609 -4.52 13.51 30.61
CA LYS A 609 -4.30 14.12 29.29
C LYS A 609 -4.74 15.60 29.25
N TYR A 610 -5.82 15.97 29.94
CA TYR A 610 -6.25 17.37 30.05
C TYR A 610 -5.18 18.25 30.72
N LEU A 611 -4.54 17.74 31.78
CA LEU A 611 -3.47 18.45 32.50
C LEU A 611 -2.20 18.65 31.64
N ASP A 612 -1.88 17.71 30.74
CA ASP A 612 -0.71 17.76 29.84
C ASP A 612 -0.87 18.75 28.67
N GLY A 613 -2.06 18.83 28.07
CA GLY A 613 -2.35 19.66 26.87
C GLY A 613 -2.31 21.19 27.04
N THR A 614 -1.80 21.70 28.16
CA THR A 614 -1.74 23.15 28.48
C THR A 614 -0.34 23.78 28.29
N GLN A 615 0.63 23.05 27.72
CA GLN A 615 1.99 23.54 27.37
C GLN A 615 2.26 23.42 25.85
N GLY A 616 2.34 24.51 25.06
CA GLY A 616 2.55 24.45 23.59
C GLY A 616 3.66 25.39 23.03
N LEU A 617 4.43 24.93 22.04
CA LEU A 617 5.57 25.61 21.36
C LEU A 617 5.29 25.96 19.88
N SER A 618 5.87 27.06 19.35
CA SER A 618 5.79 27.56 17.95
C SER A 618 7.18 28.01 17.42
N PHE A 619 7.47 27.86 16.10
CA PHE A 619 8.78 28.16 15.45
C PHE A 619 8.70 29.22 14.32
N LYS A 620 9.79 30.01 14.09
CA LYS A 620 9.95 31.01 13.00
C LYS A 620 10.96 30.57 11.90
N PRO A 621 10.84 30.98 10.62
CA PRO A 621 11.70 30.56 9.49
C PRO A 621 12.91 31.46 9.20
N VAL A 622 13.87 30.95 8.39
CA VAL A 622 15.11 31.60 7.88
C VAL A 622 15.00 31.89 6.37
N GLU A 623 15.56 33.01 5.87
CA GLU A 623 15.57 33.41 4.44
C GLU A 623 16.93 33.19 3.73
N LEU A 624 16.93 32.73 2.47
CA LEU A 624 18.12 32.57 1.60
C LEU A 624 18.12 33.54 0.39
N THR A 625 19.30 33.91 -0.12
CA THR A 625 19.40 34.74 -1.36
C THR A 625 18.98 33.98 -2.63
N LEU A 626 18.28 34.67 -3.54
CA LEU A 626 17.75 34.12 -4.80
C LEU A 626 18.80 33.44 -5.71
N ARG A 627 20.07 33.88 -5.64
CA ARG A 627 21.16 33.32 -6.46
C ARG A 627 21.58 31.92 -5.99
N ILE A 628 21.59 31.69 -4.68
CA ILE A 628 21.95 30.40 -4.07
C ILE A 628 20.81 29.40 -4.29
N SER A 629 19.56 29.80 -4.00
CA SER A 629 18.39 28.95 -4.22
C SER A 629 18.21 28.60 -5.71
N GLY A 630 18.44 29.55 -6.62
CA GLY A 630 18.43 29.30 -8.07
C GLY A 630 19.46 28.27 -8.54
N SER A 631 20.68 28.29 -7.99
CA SER A 631 21.73 27.33 -8.36
C SER A 631 21.46 25.92 -7.81
N LEU A 632 20.93 25.80 -6.59
CA LEU A 632 20.64 24.51 -5.95
C LEU A 632 19.36 23.85 -6.47
N ASN A 633 18.38 24.63 -6.91
CA ASN A 633 17.13 24.14 -7.49
C ASN A 633 17.22 23.80 -8.98
N ARG A 634 18.38 24.02 -9.63
CA ARG A 634 18.60 23.76 -11.05
C ARG A 634 18.42 22.27 -11.40
N PRO A 635 17.42 21.88 -12.22
CA PRO A 635 17.18 20.46 -12.58
C PRO A 635 18.27 19.88 -13.48
N CYS A 636 18.55 18.59 -13.31
CA CYS A 636 19.47 17.81 -14.14
C CYS A 636 18.71 16.92 -15.13
N VAL A 637 18.97 17.04 -16.43
CA VAL A 637 18.33 16.21 -17.48
C VAL A 637 19.38 15.32 -18.16
N LEU A 638 19.07 14.03 -18.28
CA LEU A 638 19.88 13.06 -19.01
C LEU A 638 19.29 12.78 -20.39
N LEU A 639 20.09 12.98 -21.44
CA LEU A 639 19.77 12.56 -22.81
C LEU A 639 20.47 11.24 -23.12
N MET A 640 19.71 10.17 -23.33
CA MET A 640 20.21 8.84 -23.71
C MET A 640 20.13 8.65 -25.23
N VAL A 641 21.29 8.66 -25.91
CA VAL A 641 21.34 8.68 -27.37
C VAL A 641 22.17 7.53 -27.92
N VAL A 642 21.51 6.66 -28.69
CA VAL A 642 22.13 5.59 -29.48
C VAL A 642 21.94 5.94 -30.95
N GLY A 643 23.03 6.18 -31.65
CA GLY A 643 22.97 6.49 -33.08
C GLY A 643 24.27 7.07 -33.63
N SER A 644 24.19 7.44 -34.90
CA SER A 644 25.23 8.16 -35.63
C SER A 644 25.32 9.62 -35.18
N ARG A 645 26.29 10.35 -35.73
CA ARG A 645 26.44 11.79 -35.46
C ARG A 645 25.17 12.60 -35.73
N GLY A 646 24.43 12.28 -36.80
CA GLY A 646 23.18 12.98 -37.13
C GLY A 646 22.12 12.81 -36.05
N ASP A 647 22.06 11.61 -35.46
CA ASP A 647 21.14 11.31 -34.37
C ASP A 647 21.52 12.10 -33.11
N VAL A 648 22.81 12.18 -32.77
CA VAL A 648 23.31 12.97 -31.64
C VAL A 648 23.06 14.48 -31.83
N GLN A 649 23.18 14.98 -33.06
CA GLN A 649 22.99 16.40 -33.36
C GLN A 649 21.56 16.88 -33.09
N VAL A 650 20.55 16.04 -33.33
CA VAL A 650 19.16 16.35 -32.99
C VAL A 650 18.99 16.55 -31.48
N PHE A 651 19.56 15.66 -30.67
CA PHE A 651 19.51 15.77 -29.21
C PHE A 651 20.34 16.95 -28.67
N LEU A 652 21.40 17.36 -29.38
CA LEU A 652 22.15 18.58 -29.04
C LEU A 652 21.29 19.85 -29.19
N ARG A 653 20.37 19.90 -30.16
CA ARG A 653 19.41 21.00 -30.28
C ARG A 653 18.44 21.02 -29.10
N THR A 654 17.93 19.85 -28.69
CA THR A 654 17.09 19.74 -27.47
C THR A 654 17.87 20.14 -26.22
N ALA A 655 19.14 19.75 -26.10
CA ALA A 655 20.02 20.14 -25.01
C ALA A 655 20.22 21.67 -24.95
N ALA A 656 20.40 22.30 -26.12
CA ALA A 656 20.55 23.75 -26.25
C ALA A 656 19.30 24.48 -25.79
N PHE A 657 18.11 24.04 -26.21
CA PHE A 657 16.84 24.63 -25.76
C PHE A 657 16.68 24.50 -24.23
N LEU A 658 16.86 23.30 -23.67
CA LEU A 658 16.74 23.07 -22.22
C LEU A 658 17.74 23.90 -21.40
N THR A 659 18.93 24.13 -21.93
CA THR A 659 19.97 24.90 -21.23
C THR A 659 19.76 26.41 -21.36
N SER A 660 19.59 26.92 -22.58
CA SER A 660 19.52 28.36 -22.86
C SER A 660 18.16 28.96 -22.51
N SER A 661 17.07 28.26 -22.80
CA SER A 661 15.70 28.77 -22.59
C SER A 661 15.15 28.43 -21.20
N CYS A 662 15.62 27.33 -20.58
CA CYS A 662 15.06 26.84 -19.31
C CYS A 662 16.08 26.79 -18.17
N GLY A 663 17.36 27.03 -18.43
CA GLY A 663 18.40 27.02 -17.42
C GLY A 663 18.72 25.63 -16.85
N TYR A 664 18.36 24.53 -17.51
CA TYR A 664 18.59 23.18 -16.99
C TYR A 664 20.06 22.76 -17.14
N ARG A 665 20.52 21.80 -16.33
CA ARG A 665 21.84 21.18 -16.48
C ARG A 665 21.67 19.89 -17.29
N VAL A 666 22.26 19.84 -18.48
CA VAL A 666 22.05 18.71 -19.40
C VAL A 666 23.30 17.86 -19.53
N ARG A 667 23.11 16.53 -19.45
CA ARG A 667 24.14 15.52 -19.74
C ARG A 667 23.71 14.65 -20.90
N ILE A 668 24.65 14.36 -21.79
CA ILE A 668 24.43 13.51 -22.96
C ILE A 668 25.24 12.23 -22.80
N ALA A 669 24.53 11.11 -22.71
CA ALA A 669 25.11 9.78 -22.67
C ALA A 669 25.08 9.16 -24.06
N THR A 670 26.26 8.92 -24.64
CA THR A 670 26.41 8.31 -25.96
C THR A 670 27.81 7.70 -26.13
N HIS A 671 28.14 7.20 -27.32
CA HIS A 671 29.41 6.51 -27.59
C HIS A 671 30.62 7.47 -27.56
N ALA A 672 31.79 6.96 -27.17
CA ALA A 672 33.06 7.70 -27.02
C ALA A 672 33.41 8.59 -28.24
N GLU A 673 33.11 8.13 -29.44
CA GLU A 673 33.40 8.84 -30.70
C GLU A 673 32.72 10.22 -30.81
N HIS A 674 31.62 10.45 -30.08
CA HIS A 674 30.88 11.71 -30.10
C HIS A 674 31.27 12.67 -28.96
N GLN A 675 32.21 12.29 -28.09
CA GLN A 675 32.64 13.10 -26.94
C GLN A 675 33.01 14.53 -27.35
N LYS A 676 33.89 14.68 -28.33
CA LYS A 676 34.34 16.00 -28.81
C LYS A 676 33.19 16.86 -29.32
N LEU A 677 32.20 16.25 -29.97
CA LEU A 677 31.03 16.96 -30.50
C LEU A 677 30.18 17.53 -29.36
N VAL A 678 29.90 16.71 -28.34
CA VAL A 678 29.10 17.11 -27.17
C VAL A 678 29.80 18.22 -26.39
N GLU A 679 31.08 18.02 -26.06
CA GLU A 679 31.86 18.97 -25.26
C GLU A 679 32.09 20.30 -26.01
N SER A 680 32.29 20.27 -27.33
CA SER A 680 32.46 21.49 -28.15
C SER A 680 31.23 22.41 -28.14
N ARG A 681 30.05 21.86 -27.83
CA ARG A 681 28.79 22.61 -27.68
C ARG A 681 28.51 23.01 -26.22
N GLY A 682 29.42 22.71 -25.29
CA GLY A 682 29.33 23.11 -23.89
C GLY A 682 28.46 22.20 -23.01
N PHE A 683 28.12 20.98 -23.45
CA PHE A 683 27.31 20.04 -22.68
C PHE A 683 28.17 18.98 -21.97
N GLU A 684 27.65 18.40 -20.88
CA GLU A 684 28.32 17.29 -20.19
C GLU A 684 28.21 15.98 -20.99
N PHE A 685 29.34 15.29 -21.15
CA PHE A 685 29.41 14.00 -21.85
C PHE A 685 29.56 12.82 -20.86
N TYR A 686 28.93 11.69 -21.17
CA TYR A 686 29.15 10.41 -20.50
C TYR A 686 29.29 9.28 -21.53
N CYS A 687 30.35 8.48 -21.46
CA CYS A 687 30.56 7.40 -22.42
C CYS A 687 29.66 6.21 -22.10
N VAL A 688 28.94 5.75 -23.10
CA VAL A 688 28.22 4.49 -23.07
C VAL A 688 29.06 3.49 -23.84
N ALA A 689 29.63 2.53 -23.13
CA ALA A 689 30.60 1.58 -23.66
C ALA A 689 30.13 0.90 -24.97
N GLY A 690 31.05 0.74 -25.94
CA GLY A 690 30.77 0.19 -27.27
C GLY A 690 31.25 1.10 -28.41
N SER A 691 31.01 0.70 -29.66
CA SER A 691 31.21 1.53 -30.85
C SER A 691 29.93 1.57 -31.67
N SER A 692 29.45 2.78 -31.99
CA SER A 692 28.24 2.94 -32.81
C SER A 692 28.44 2.35 -34.21
N ALA A 693 29.67 2.47 -34.75
CA ALA A 693 30.07 1.90 -36.03
C ALA A 693 30.04 0.36 -36.02
N ALA A 694 30.46 -0.30 -34.92
CA ALA A 694 30.37 -1.76 -34.81
C ALA A 694 28.91 -2.26 -34.75
N PHE A 695 28.04 -1.51 -34.07
CA PHE A 695 26.60 -1.77 -34.01
C PHE A 695 25.95 -1.61 -35.39
N ALA A 696 26.21 -0.48 -36.07
CA ALA A 696 25.74 -0.21 -37.42
C ALA A 696 26.25 -1.24 -38.44
N LYS A 697 27.55 -1.61 -38.38
CA LYS A 697 28.17 -2.60 -39.25
C LYS A 697 27.52 -3.99 -39.16
N THR A 698 27.13 -4.40 -37.96
CA THR A 698 26.44 -5.68 -37.73
C THR A 698 25.04 -5.66 -38.35
N LEU A 699 24.32 -4.54 -38.22
CA LEU A 699 22.99 -4.34 -38.79
C LEU A 699 23.01 -4.23 -40.33
N THR A 700 24.06 -3.68 -40.93
CA THR A 700 24.19 -3.54 -42.39
C THR A 700 24.64 -4.82 -43.08
N THR A 701 25.55 -5.61 -42.49
CA THR A 701 26.05 -6.86 -43.09
C THR A 701 25.08 -8.03 -42.98
N LYS A 702 24.21 -8.06 -41.95
CA LYS A 702 23.19 -9.11 -41.75
C LYS A 702 21.79 -8.50 -41.56
N PRO A 703 21.13 -8.09 -42.66
CA PRO A 703 19.89 -7.31 -42.61
C PRO A 703 18.69 -8.03 -41.95
N ASN A 704 18.73 -9.36 -41.82
CA ASN A 704 17.67 -10.13 -41.17
C ASN A 704 18.14 -10.62 -39.78
N ILE A 705 17.73 -9.86 -38.76
CA ILE A 705 18.06 -10.14 -37.35
C ILE A 705 17.45 -11.47 -36.89
N LEU A 706 16.24 -11.80 -37.36
CA LEU A 706 15.55 -13.06 -37.01
C LEU A 706 16.34 -14.28 -37.52
N LEU A 707 16.74 -14.26 -38.79
CA LEU A 707 17.49 -15.37 -39.42
C LEU A 707 18.91 -15.52 -38.86
N SER A 708 19.56 -14.42 -38.51
CA SER A 708 20.90 -14.44 -37.89
C SER A 708 20.88 -14.90 -36.42
N THR A 709 19.80 -14.59 -35.69
CA THR A 709 19.55 -15.13 -34.34
C THR A 709 19.35 -16.64 -34.37
N ILE A 710 18.58 -17.15 -35.33
CA ILE A 710 18.37 -18.60 -35.54
C ILE A 710 19.69 -19.31 -35.89
N LYS A 711 20.63 -18.62 -36.56
CA LYS A 711 21.95 -19.16 -36.92
C LYS A 711 23.01 -19.06 -35.81
N GLY A 712 22.68 -18.51 -34.64
CA GLY A 712 23.59 -18.45 -33.48
C GLY A 712 24.65 -17.33 -33.51
N ASP A 713 24.60 -16.43 -34.50
CA ASP A 713 25.64 -15.42 -34.74
C ASP A 713 25.52 -14.16 -33.85
N PHE A 714 24.60 -14.14 -32.88
CA PHE A 714 24.18 -12.94 -32.15
C PHE A 714 25.02 -12.59 -30.89
N GLY A 715 26.05 -13.37 -30.59
CA GLY A 715 26.82 -13.26 -29.33
C GLY A 715 27.56 -11.93 -29.13
N VAL A 716 28.20 -11.40 -30.17
CA VAL A 716 28.96 -10.13 -30.10
C VAL A 716 28.04 -8.93 -29.92
N LEU A 717 26.91 -8.92 -30.63
CA LEU A 717 25.90 -7.86 -30.53
C LEU A 717 25.23 -7.85 -29.15
N ARG A 718 24.97 -9.03 -28.59
CA ARG A 718 24.45 -9.18 -27.22
C ARG A 718 25.40 -8.56 -26.19
N GLN A 719 26.71 -8.80 -26.29
CA GLN A 719 27.69 -8.24 -25.35
C GLN A 719 27.76 -6.71 -25.43
N ALA A 720 27.73 -6.14 -26.64
CA ALA A 720 27.71 -4.70 -26.83
C ALA A 720 26.46 -4.04 -26.21
N LEU A 721 25.28 -4.65 -26.41
CA LEU A 721 24.03 -4.16 -25.83
C LEU A 721 24.04 -4.21 -24.29
N ILE A 722 24.63 -5.24 -23.67
CA ILE A 722 24.74 -5.34 -22.21
C ILE A 722 25.60 -4.20 -21.63
N LEU A 723 26.76 -3.93 -22.24
CA LEU A 723 27.64 -2.85 -21.84
C LEU A 723 26.97 -1.48 -21.99
N MET A 724 26.21 -1.30 -23.07
CA MET A 724 25.44 -0.09 -23.34
C MET A 724 24.38 0.16 -22.27
N VAL A 725 23.57 -0.85 -21.95
CA VAL A 725 22.55 -0.79 -20.88
C VAL A 725 23.18 -0.42 -19.52
N CYS A 726 24.32 -1.03 -19.18
CA CYS A 726 25.04 -0.71 -17.94
C CYS A 726 25.59 0.73 -17.95
N GLY A 727 26.09 1.21 -19.10
CA GLY A 727 26.59 2.57 -19.28
C GLY A 727 25.50 3.62 -19.08
N PHE A 728 24.31 3.41 -19.65
CA PHE A 728 23.17 4.32 -19.47
C PHE A 728 22.69 4.38 -18.01
N TRP A 729 22.70 3.26 -17.29
CA TRP A 729 22.39 3.28 -15.86
C TRP A 729 23.38 4.15 -15.08
N ARG A 730 24.69 3.94 -15.28
CA ARG A 730 25.74 4.72 -14.62
C ARG A 730 25.67 6.21 -14.95
N ALA A 731 25.41 6.55 -16.22
CA ALA A 731 25.22 7.92 -16.67
C ALA A 731 24.14 8.69 -15.89
N SER A 732 23.18 7.96 -15.30
CA SER A 732 22.06 8.53 -14.55
C SER A 732 22.40 8.96 -13.12
N ILE A 733 23.50 8.46 -12.52
CA ILE A 733 23.82 8.66 -11.09
C ILE A 733 25.31 8.93 -10.78
N ASP A 734 26.22 8.68 -11.72
CA ASP A 734 27.67 8.82 -11.50
C ASP A 734 28.16 10.25 -11.77
N SER A 735 29.15 10.70 -11.00
CA SER A 735 29.64 12.08 -11.07
C SER A 735 30.63 12.36 -12.20
N ASN A 736 31.37 11.35 -12.71
CA ASN A 736 32.14 11.37 -13.96
C ASN A 736 32.85 10.03 -14.20
N GLU A 737 33.21 9.77 -15.46
CA GLU A 737 33.81 8.50 -15.93
C GLU A 737 35.35 8.51 -15.99
N SER A 738 36.02 9.62 -15.64
CA SER A 738 37.48 9.58 -15.52
C SER A 738 37.87 8.91 -14.21
N SER A 739 38.41 7.70 -14.34
CA SER A 739 38.98 6.84 -13.29
C SER A 739 40.12 7.47 -12.48
N ASP A 740 40.29 8.79 -12.52
CA ASP A 740 41.44 9.52 -11.94
C ASP A 740 41.04 10.70 -11.03
N CYS A 741 39.80 10.74 -10.53
CA CYS A 741 39.30 11.85 -9.71
C CYS A 741 39.41 11.63 -8.20
N ARG A 742 40.65 11.61 -7.67
CA ARG A 742 40.95 12.09 -6.29
C ARG A 742 41.24 13.59 -6.24
N LYS A 743 41.11 14.31 -7.35
CA LYS A 743 41.32 15.75 -7.45
C LYS A 743 39.97 16.48 -7.38
N LYS A 744 39.77 17.26 -6.30
CA LYS A 744 38.73 18.28 -6.01
C LYS A 744 37.37 18.11 -6.72
N LEU A 745 36.30 17.86 -5.96
CA LEU A 745 34.90 18.02 -6.40
C LEU A 745 34.64 19.48 -6.83
N SER A 746 35.00 19.88 -8.04
CA SER A 746 34.73 21.22 -8.56
C SER A 746 33.28 21.39 -9.05
N HIS A 747 32.50 20.31 -9.12
CA HIS A 747 31.13 20.33 -9.64
C HIS A 747 30.19 19.48 -8.77
N ARG A 748 28.95 19.96 -8.61
CA ARG A 748 27.85 19.26 -7.93
C ARG A 748 27.66 17.85 -8.53
N PRO A 749 27.56 16.78 -7.73
CA PRO A 749 27.26 15.43 -8.24
C PRO A 749 26.00 15.40 -9.12
N PHE A 750 26.02 14.63 -10.21
CA PHE A 750 24.91 14.53 -11.15
C PHE A 750 23.98 13.37 -10.78
N VAL A 751 22.70 13.66 -10.64
CA VAL A 751 21.62 12.68 -10.52
C VAL A 751 20.51 13.17 -11.41
N ALA A 752 20.04 12.36 -12.37
CA ALA A 752 19.01 12.78 -13.29
C ALA A 752 17.69 13.06 -12.56
N ASP A 753 17.08 14.21 -12.84
CA ASP A 753 15.74 14.62 -12.40
C ASP A 753 14.69 14.42 -13.52
N SER A 754 15.13 14.18 -14.77
CA SER A 754 14.33 13.75 -15.92
C SER A 754 15.20 13.00 -16.94
N ILE A 755 14.61 12.10 -17.73
CA ILE A 755 15.30 11.38 -18.81
C ILE A 755 14.60 11.65 -20.15
N VAL A 756 15.38 12.00 -21.18
CA VAL A 756 14.93 11.98 -22.58
C VAL A 756 15.73 10.90 -23.31
N SER A 757 15.07 9.97 -23.98
CA SER A 757 15.74 8.82 -24.57
C SER A 757 15.26 8.52 -25.98
N CYS A 758 16.19 8.07 -26.83
CA CYS A 758 15.82 7.33 -28.02
C CYS A 758 15.33 5.92 -27.66
N ASN A 759 14.44 5.33 -28.47
CA ASN A 759 13.92 3.99 -28.22
C ASN A 759 15.04 2.91 -28.22
N SER A 760 16.11 3.15 -28.99
CA SER A 760 17.26 2.25 -29.13
C SER A 760 18.15 2.13 -27.88
N ALA A 761 17.91 2.92 -26.82
CA ALA A 761 18.64 2.80 -25.56
C ALA A 761 18.24 1.57 -24.73
N LEU A 762 17.03 1.01 -24.94
CA LEU A 762 16.50 -0.24 -24.36
C LEU A 762 16.45 -0.38 -22.81
N THR A 763 17.00 0.57 -22.04
CA THR A 763 16.99 0.54 -20.56
C THR A 763 16.31 1.75 -19.92
N HIS A 764 15.89 2.71 -20.73
CA HIS A 764 15.43 4.03 -20.30
C HIS A 764 14.24 3.96 -19.33
N ILE A 765 13.24 3.09 -19.57
CA ILE A 765 12.10 2.88 -18.66
C ILE A 765 12.58 2.39 -17.29
N HIS A 766 13.50 1.43 -17.25
CA HIS A 766 13.99 0.87 -16.00
C HIS A 766 14.82 1.87 -15.18
N CYS A 767 15.63 2.70 -15.85
CA CYS A 767 16.38 3.77 -15.20
C CYS A 767 15.43 4.82 -14.62
N ALA A 768 14.46 5.28 -15.42
CA ALA A 768 13.49 6.30 -15.01
C ALA A 768 12.60 5.82 -13.86
N GLN A 769 12.16 4.56 -13.91
CA GLN A 769 11.42 3.91 -12.83
C GLN A 769 12.25 3.80 -11.53
N LYS A 770 13.53 3.42 -11.60
CA LYS A 770 14.37 3.35 -10.39
C LYS A 770 14.62 4.73 -9.77
N LEU A 771 14.78 5.75 -10.62
CA LEU A 771 14.99 7.13 -10.18
C LEU A 771 13.69 7.83 -9.74
N GLN A 772 12.53 7.27 -10.11
CA GLN A 772 11.21 7.88 -9.94
C GLN A 772 11.15 9.27 -10.61
N VAL A 773 11.63 9.37 -11.85
CA VAL A 773 11.68 10.62 -12.63
C VAL A 773 10.92 10.47 -13.95
N PRO A 774 10.42 11.58 -14.55
CA PRO A 774 9.74 11.53 -15.84
C PRO A 774 10.66 11.07 -16.97
N LEU A 775 10.04 10.41 -17.96
CA LEU A 775 10.67 9.91 -19.18
C LEU A 775 9.96 10.50 -20.41
N VAL A 776 10.73 11.02 -21.36
CA VAL A 776 10.25 11.42 -22.69
C VAL A 776 10.98 10.61 -23.76
N LEU A 777 10.24 9.99 -24.66
CA LEU A 777 10.79 9.21 -25.77
C LEU A 777 10.85 10.00 -27.05
N VAL A 778 11.93 9.84 -27.79
CA VAL A 778 12.17 10.52 -29.06
C VAL A 778 12.54 9.50 -30.13
N SER A 779 11.77 9.49 -31.22
CA SER A 779 12.02 8.67 -32.41
C SER A 779 12.45 9.56 -33.57
N LEU A 780 13.64 9.30 -34.10
CA LEU A 780 14.15 9.93 -35.32
C LEU A 780 13.75 9.15 -36.59
N GLN A 781 13.21 7.95 -36.39
CA GLN A 781 12.83 7.01 -37.43
C GLN A 781 11.50 6.35 -37.05
N PRO A 782 10.71 5.87 -38.03
CA PRO A 782 9.40 5.27 -37.76
C PRO A 782 9.57 3.85 -37.18
N GLN A 783 9.82 3.80 -35.87
CA GLN A 783 10.07 2.59 -35.10
C GLN A 783 8.88 2.17 -34.23
N LEU A 784 7.76 2.90 -34.32
CA LEU A 784 6.52 2.61 -33.60
C LEU A 784 5.67 1.59 -34.34
N SER A 785 5.02 0.71 -33.59
CA SER A 785 4.14 -0.34 -34.11
C SER A 785 3.06 0.23 -35.03
N THR A 786 2.96 -0.32 -36.24
CA THR A 786 1.99 0.10 -37.24
C THR A 786 1.60 -1.02 -38.20
N SER A 787 0.37 -0.96 -38.71
CA SER A 787 -0.10 -1.83 -39.78
C SER A 787 0.25 -1.32 -41.19
N GLU A 788 0.66 -0.06 -41.34
CA GLU A 788 0.91 0.56 -42.66
C GLU A 788 2.22 0.12 -43.32
N PHE A 789 3.27 -0.09 -42.54
CA PHE A 789 4.57 -0.54 -43.04
C PHE A 789 5.28 -1.42 -42.00
N PRO A 790 6.11 -2.38 -42.44
CA PRO A 790 6.80 -3.26 -41.49
C PRO A 790 7.99 -2.58 -40.83
N ASN A 791 8.41 -3.12 -39.68
CA ASN A 791 9.64 -2.76 -39.01
C ASN A 791 10.84 -3.07 -39.91
N ALA A 792 11.66 -2.04 -40.17
CA ALA A 792 12.79 -2.12 -41.07
C ALA A 792 13.90 -3.11 -40.63
N LEU A 793 13.93 -3.56 -39.38
CA LEU A 793 14.98 -4.46 -38.88
C LEU A 793 14.63 -5.96 -38.99
N ILE A 794 13.39 -6.30 -39.36
CA ILE A 794 12.88 -7.68 -39.36
C ILE A 794 12.67 -8.25 -40.76
N MET A 795 12.24 -7.44 -41.74
CA MET A 795 11.85 -7.95 -43.06
C MET A 795 12.94 -7.78 -44.12
N SER A 796 13.22 -8.86 -44.85
CA SER A 796 14.24 -8.92 -45.91
C SER A 796 13.88 -8.09 -47.16
N GLU A 797 12.59 -8.02 -47.50
CA GLU A 797 12.03 -7.25 -48.63
C GLU A 797 10.70 -6.61 -48.21
N PRO A 798 10.74 -5.44 -47.55
CA PRO A 798 9.55 -4.79 -47.03
C PRO A 798 8.68 -4.21 -48.17
N ASN A 799 7.37 -4.52 -48.14
CA ASN A 799 6.40 -3.95 -49.07
C ASN A 799 5.69 -2.74 -48.43
N TYR A 800 6.13 -1.54 -48.79
CA TYR A 800 5.62 -0.27 -48.25
C TYR A 800 4.34 0.25 -48.92
N ARG A 801 3.59 -0.61 -49.63
CA ARG A 801 2.36 -0.25 -50.36
C ARG A 801 1.09 -0.95 -49.86
N GLN A 802 1.19 -1.85 -48.89
CA GLN A 802 0.05 -2.63 -48.39
C GLN A 802 -0.05 -2.58 -46.86
N VAL A 803 -1.24 -2.22 -46.38
CA VAL A 803 -1.59 -2.31 -44.96
C VAL A 803 -1.86 -3.78 -44.62
N THR A 804 -1.10 -4.35 -43.69
CA THR A 804 -1.25 -5.76 -43.29
C THR A 804 -1.03 -5.94 -41.80
N LEU A 805 -1.68 -6.94 -41.20
CA LEU A 805 -1.41 -7.34 -39.82
C LEU A 805 0.04 -7.84 -39.64
N GLY A 806 0.65 -8.37 -40.70
CA GLY A 806 2.05 -8.80 -40.72
C GLY A 806 3.04 -7.66 -40.44
N ASN A 807 2.73 -6.45 -40.89
CA ASN A 807 3.52 -5.25 -40.59
C ASN A 807 3.53 -4.97 -39.08
N TYR A 808 2.36 -4.99 -38.43
CA TYR A 808 2.26 -4.77 -36.99
C TYR A 808 3.00 -5.85 -36.18
N ILE A 809 2.86 -7.12 -36.60
CA ILE A 809 3.55 -8.27 -35.98
C ILE A 809 5.07 -8.11 -36.05
N SER A 810 5.62 -7.49 -37.11
CA SER A 810 7.06 -7.32 -37.25
C SER A 810 7.68 -6.45 -36.14
N PHE A 811 6.94 -5.49 -35.57
CA PHE A 811 7.40 -4.71 -34.41
C PHE A 811 7.42 -5.55 -33.13
N ILE A 812 6.36 -6.31 -32.87
CA ILE A 812 6.29 -7.25 -31.74
C ILE A 812 7.43 -8.26 -31.79
N CYS A 813 7.77 -8.78 -32.98
CA CYS A 813 8.90 -9.68 -33.16
C CYS A 813 10.23 -9.05 -32.76
N LEU A 814 10.45 -7.76 -33.06
CA LEU A 814 11.65 -7.04 -32.65
C LEU A 814 11.73 -6.90 -31.12
N ASP A 815 10.63 -6.57 -30.46
CA ASP A 815 10.58 -6.43 -29.00
C ASP A 815 10.83 -7.77 -28.28
N ILE A 816 10.29 -8.87 -28.83
CA ILE A 816 10.58 -10.22 -28.34
C ILE A 816 12.07 -10.55 -28.50
N LEU A 817 12.69 -10.21 -29.64
CA LEU A 817 14.12 -10.45 -29.87
C LEU A 817 14.99 -9.62 -28.92
N ASN A 818 14.64 -8.35 -28.69
CA ASN A 818 15.29 -7.50 -27.69
C ASN A 818 15.20 -8.14 -26.29
N TRP A 819 14.03 -8.66 -25.92
CA TRP A 819 13.84 -9.36 -24.64
C TRP A 819 14.64 -10.67 -24.56
N LEU A 820 14.70 -11.47 -25.62
CA LEU A 820 15.51 -12.69 -25.64
C LEU A 820 17.01 -12.38 -25.51
N ALA A 821 17.48 -11.27 -26.10
CA ALA A 821 18.87 -10.85 -26.02
C ALA A 821 19.24 -10.31 -24.62
N LEU A 822 18.39 -9.45 -24.05
CA LEU A 822 18.70 -8.62 -22.89
C LEU A 822 17.89 -8.90 -21.63
N GLY A 823 16.74 -9.57 -21.72
CA GLY A 823 15.79 -9.73 -20.61
C GLY A 823 16.39 -10.34 -19.35
N TYR A 824 17.29 -11.32 -19.50
CA TYR A 824 18.04 -11.85 -18.35
C TYR A 824 18.93 -10.79 -17.67
N HIS A 825 19.65 -9.97 -18.45
CA HIS A 825 20.54 -8.94 -17.94
C HIS A 825 19.76 -7.74 -17.38
N LEU A 826 18.66 -7.36 -18.01
CA LEU A 826 17.74 -6.35 -17.49
C LEU A 826 17.15 -6.81 -16.15
N ASN A 827 16.70 -8.05 -16.04
CA ASN A 827 16.23 -8.59 -14.76
C ASN A 827 17.35 -8.73 -13.73
N TYR A 828 18.57 -9.08 -14.16
CA TYR A 828 19.74 -9.07 -13.29
C TYR A 828 20.01 -7.66 -12.73
N LEU A 829 20.02 -6.62 -13.58
CA LEU A 829 20.17 -5.23 -13.14
C LEU A 829 19.03 -4.80 -12.23
N ARG A 830 17.78 -5.12 -12.58
CA ARG A 830 16.61 -4.83 -11.74
C ARG A 830 16.76 -5.42 -10.35
N VAL A 831 17.05 -6.72 -10.25
CA VAL A 831 17.10 -7.41 -8.96
C VAL A 831 18.37 -7.07 -8.19
N LYS A 832 19.55 -7.08 -8.84
CA LYS A 832 20.85 -6.98 -8.17
C LYS A 832 21.37 -5.56 -8.00
N GLU A 833 21.10 -4.66 -8.95
CA GLU A 833 21.60 -3.28 -8.93
C GLU A 833 20.51 -2.27 -8.54
N TYR A 834 19.29 -2.43 -9.04
CA TYR A 834 18.19 -1.46 -8.79
C TYR A 834 17.42 -1.79 -7.50
N GLY A 835 17.47 -3.04 -7.01
CA GLY A 835 16.62 -3.51 -5.92
C GLY A 835 15.13 -3.52 -6.29
N MET A 836 14.82 -3.66 -7.57
CA MET A 836 13.47 -3.75 -8.14
C MET A 836 13.11 -5.19 -8.54
N PRO A 837 11.82 -5.57 -8.53
CA PRO A 837 11.40 -6.89 -8.95
C PRO A 837 11.68 -7.14 -10.44
N ALA A 838 11.96 -8.39 -10.80
CA ALA A 838 12.08 -8.83 -12.19
C ALA A 838 10.75 -8.61 -12.95
N VAL A 839 10.83 -8.33 -14.25
CA VAL A 839 9.67 -8.19 -15.14
C VAL A 839 9.58 -9.37 -16.10
N SER A 840 8.36 -9.73 -16.51
CA SER A 840 8.11 -10.78 -17.49
C SER A 840 8.34 -10.29 -18.92
N TRP A 841 8.52 -11.23 -19.85
CA TRP A 841 8.60 -10.91 -21.29
C TRP A 841 7.30 -10.25 -21.80
N THR A 842 6.14 -10.66 -21.28
CA THR A 842 4.84 -10.03 -21.58
C THR A 842 4.70 -8.62 -21.04
N TRP A 843 5.48 -8.26 -20.02
CA TRP A 843 5.54 -6.89 -19.55
C TRP A 843 6.43 -6.07 -20.50
N ALA A 844 7.63 -6.56 -20.81
CA ALA A 844 8.62 -5.85 -21.62
C ALA A 844 8.26 -5.70 -23.10
N VAL A 845 7.38 -6.54 -23.65
CA VAL A 845 6.90 -6.42 -25.04
C VAL A 845 5.75 -5.41 -25.16
N PHE A 846 5.10 -5.04 -24.06
CA PHE A 846 3.91 -4.18 -24.05
C PHE A 846 4.04 -2.99 -23.10
N ASP A 847 5.26 -2.63 -22.69
CA ASP A 847 5.53 -1.60 -21.68
C ASP A 847 5.17 -0.19 -22.18
N LEU A 848 5.57 0.17 -23.40
CA LEU A 848 5.27 1.45 -24.04
C LEU A 848 3.77 1.74 -24.15
N VAL A 849 2.98 0.71 -24.45
CA VAL A 849 1.51 0.80 -24.59
C VAL A 849 0.83 0.91 -23.22
N LYS A 850 1.39 0.28 -22.18
CA LYS A 850 0.80 0.28 -20.84
C LYS A 850 1.07 1.56 -20.06
N MET A 851 2.24 2.18 -20.24
CA MET A 851 2.71 3.26 -19.37
C MET A 851 2.32 4.68 -19.79
N GLY A 852 1.72 4.87 -20.98
CA GLY A 852 1.28 6.19 -21.44
C GLY A 852 2.41 7.24 -21.59
N ILE A 853 3.67 6.80 -21.77
CA ILE A 853 4.86 7.67 -21.84
C ILE A 853 4.76 8.59 -23.06
N SER A 854 5.07 9.89 -22.89
CA SER A 854 5.11 10.84 -24.00
C SER A 854 6.17 10.45 -25.03
N HIS A 855 5.76 10.27 -26.28
CA HIS A 855 6.64 9.84 -27.38
C HIS A 855 6.55 10.82 -28.54
N PHE A 856 7.67 11.48 -28.84
CA PHE A 856 7.79 12.42 -29.95
C PHE A 856 8.51 11.83 -31.14
N CYS A 857 7.88 11.97 -32.30
CA CYS A 857 8.41 11.59 -33.59
C CYS A 857 8.95 12.84 -34.31
N LEU A 858 10.26 12.90 -34.51
CA LEU A 858 10.93 14.08 -35.07
C LEU A 858 11.05 14.03 -36.59
N TRP A 859 9.89 14.08 -37.23
CA TRP A 859 9.74 14.31 -38.67
C TRP A 859 8.52 15.18 -38.93
N SER A 860 8.43 15.75 -40.13
CA SER A 860 7.29 16.58 -40.50
C SER A 860 6.01 15.75 -40.69
N PRO A 861 4.84 16.20 -40.17
CA PRO A 861 3.55 15.56 -40.43
C PRO A 861 3.18 15.58 -41.93
N HIS A 862 3.78 16.47 -42.73
CA HIS A 862 3.60 16.52 -44.18
C HIS A 862 4.41 15.44 -44.91
N VAL A 863 5.46 14.91 -44.28
CA VAL A 863 6.25 13.79 -44.83
C VAL A 863 5.63 12.46 -44.43
N LEU A 864 5.33 12.28 -43.14
CA LEU A 864 4.65 11.10 -42.64
C LEU A 864 3.63 11.55 -41.58
N PRO A 865 2.32 11.51 -41.87
CA PRO A 865 1.29 11.98 -40.94
C PRO A 865 1.13 11.03 -39.75
N ARG A 866 0.45 11.51 -38.70
CA ARG A 866 0.16 10.69 -37.52
C ARG A 866 -0.85 9.61 -37.91
N LEU A 867 -0.52 8.37 -37.57
CA LEU A 867 -1.38 7.23 -37.83
C LEU A 867 -2.50 7.15 -36.79
N ALA A 868 -3.70 6.77 -37.22
CA ALA A 868 -4.87 6.69 -36.35
C ALA A 868 -4.74 5.63 -35.25
N GLU A 869 -3.86 4.64 -35.45
CA GLU A 869 -3.60 3.56 -34.49
C GLU A 869 -2.63 3.95 -33.35
N TRP A 870 -2.03 5.16 -33.39
CA TRP A 870 -1.15 5.65 -32.34
C TRP A 870 -1.93 6.41 -31.26
N ASP A 871 -1.71 6.03 -30.00
CA ASP A 871 -2.33 6.62 -28.81
C ASP A 871 -2.03 8.13 -28.67
N SER A 872 -2.79 8.82 -27.82
CA SER A 872 -2.71 10.29 -27.64
C SER A 872 -1.39 10.78 -27.04
N ASN A 873 -0.60 9.91 -26.41
CA ASN A 873 0.74 10.19 -25.90
C ASN A 873 1.81 10.21 -27.01
N VAL A 874 1.47 9.80 -28.24
CA VAL A 874 2.38 9.86 -29.40
C VAL A 874 2.08 11.10 -30.23
N ALA A 875 3.08 11.96 -30.40
CA ALA A 875 2.99 13.19 -31.19
C ALA A 875 4.07 13.26 -32.27
N ILE A 876 3.72 13.83 -33.42
CA ILE A 876 4.68 14.18 -34.46
C ILE A 876 5.04 15.65 -34.25
N ALA A 877 6.31 15.91 -33.95
CA ALA A 877 6.77 17.22 -33.46
C ALA A 877 7.49 18.05 -34.53
N GLY A 878 7.68 17.54 -35.75
CA GLY A 878 8.48 18.24 -36.78
C GLY A 878 9.96 17.88 -36.69
N TYR A 879 10.74 18.35 -37.66
CA TYR A 879 12.20 18.17 -37.64
C TYR A 879 12.86 19.13 -36.65
N ALA A 880 14.02 18.75 -36.12
CA ALA A 880 14.90 19.64 -35.36
C ALA A 880 16.01 20.11 -36.29
N PHE A 881 16.04 21.41 -36.61
CA PHE A 881 17.07 21.99 -37.45
C PHE A 881 18.16 22.63 -36.58
N ASP A 882 19.42 22.43 -36.95
CA ASP A 882 20.52 23.19 -36.37
C ASP A 882 20.62 24.53 -37.12
N GLU A 883 21.02 25.59 -36.43
CA GLU A 883 21.32 26.86 -37.10
C GLU A 883 22.49 26.65 -38.07
N ALA A 884 22.42 27.25 -39.26
CA ALA A 884 23.49 27.12 -40.24
C ALA A 884 24.80 27.62 -39.61
N PRO A 885 25.81 26.76 -39.41
CA PRO A 885 27.04 27.19 -38.79
C PRO A 885 27.72 28.24 -39.68
N ASN A 886 28.40 29.21 -39.07
CA ASN A 886 29.35 30.08 -39.77
C ASN A 886 30.49 29.20 -40.32
N TYR A 887 30.29 28.65 -41.51
CA TYR A 887 31.21 27.75 -42.18
C TYR A 887 31.99 28.51 -43.25
N THR A 888 33.31 28.46 -43.16
CA THR A 888 34.20 28.98 -44.20
C THR A 888 34.65 27.82 -45.09
N PRO A 889 34.19 27.73 -46.34
CA PRO A 889 34.58 26.64 -47.24
C PRO A 889 36.06 26.74 -47.62
N PRO A 890 36.74 25.61 -47.91
CA PRO A 890 38.07 25.64 -48.51
C PRO A 890 38.02 26.36 -49.86
N LYS A 891 39.00 27.24 -50.15
CA LYS A 891 39.07 27.97 -51.45
C LYS A 891 38.97 27.05 -52.67
N ALA A 892 39.54 25.84 -52.60
CA ALA A 892 39.46 24.85 -53.67
C ALA A 892 38.03 24.35 -53.94
N LEU A 893 37.17 24.31 -52.91
CA LEU A 893 35.76 23.97 -53.06
C LEU A 893 34.97 25.13 -53.67
N GLU A 894 35.25 26.37 -53.26
CA GLU A 894 34.64 27.56 -53.87
C GLU A 894 34.94 27.63 -55.37
N SER A 895 36.21 27.47 -55.76
CA SER A 895 36.61 27.43 -57.18
C SER A 895 36.02 26.23 -57.93
N PHE A 896 35.73 25.12 -57.24
CA PHE A 896 35.09 23.96 -57.87
C PHE A 896 33.61 24.19 -58.18
N LEU A 897 32.91 24.86 -57.26
CA LEU A 897 31.49 25.22 -57.33
C LEU A 897 31.22 26.37 -58.31
N ASP A 898 32.22 27.20 -58.62
CA ASP A 898 32.17 28.23 -59.64
C ASP A 898 32.18 27.61 -61.06
N THR A 899 31.00 27.18 -61.54
CA THR A 899 30.83 26.53 -62.84
C THR A 899 29.41 26.66 -63.38
N ASP A 900 29.27 26.71 -64.71
CA ASP A 900 27.97 26.66 -65.39
C ASP A 900 27.38 25.24 -65.50
N LYS A 901 28.13 24.21 -65.08
CA LYS A 901 27.67 22.82 -65.11
C LYS A 901 26.81 22.49 -63.89
N PRO A 902 25.80 21.61 -63.99
CA PRO A 902 25.04 21.17 -62.83
C PRO A 902 25.96 20.48 -61.82
N VAL A 903 25.82 20.82 -60.54
CA VAL A 903 26.57 20.26 -59.43
C VAL A 903 25.65 19.34 -58.62
N LEU A 904 26.12 18.12 -58.37
CA LEU A 904 25.45 17.12 -57.53
C LEU A 904 26.17 16.99 -56.19
N ALA A 905 25.43 16.87 -55.10
CA ALA A 905 26.00 16.39 -53.84
C ALA A 905 25.74 14.89 -53.71
N ILE A 906 26.78 14.12 -53.39
CA ILE A 906 26.67 12.67 -53.18
C ILE A 906 27.21 12.36 -51.79
N SER A 907 26.37 11.74 -50.96
CA SER A 907 26.75 11.31 -49.63
C SER A 907 26.28 9.89 -49.34
N PHE A 908 27.20 9.09 -48.81
CA PHE A 908 26.94 7.74 -48.34
C PHE A 908 26.78 7.67 -46.82
N GLY A 909 26.74 8.83 -46.16
CA GLY A 909 26.52 8.97 -44.73
C GLY A 909 27.36 8.01 -43.91
N SER A 910 26.71 7.31 -42.99
CA SER A 910 27.36 6.39 -42.06
C SER A 910 27.33 4.91 -42.47
N ALA A 911 26.87 4.61 -43.69
CA ALA A 911 26.67 3.24 -44.12
C ALA A 911 27.98 2.54 -44.50
N ASP A 912 28.15 1.29 -44.03
CA ASP A 912 29.22 0.41 -44.49
C ASP A 912 28.91 -0.05 -45.93
N ILE A 913 29.70 0.40 -46.90
CA ILE A 913 29.47 0.14 -48.32
C ILE A 913 30.26 -1.10 -48.76
N PRO A 914 29.59 -2.18 -49.21
CA PRO A 914 30.29 -3.31 -49.81
C PRO A 914 30.90 -2.92 -51.17
N TYR A 915 32.20 -3.18 -51.35
CA TYR A 915 32.97 -2.91 -52.59
C TYR A 915 33.06 -1.42 -52.99
N PRO A 916 33.62 -0.55 -52.13
CA PRO A 916 33.57 0.90 -52.34
C PRO A 916 34.29 1.37 -53.61
N VAL A 917 35.37 0.69 -54.02
CA VAL A 917 36.10 0.99 -55.27
C VAL A 917 35.20 0.85 -56.50
N LYS A 918 34.40 -0.23 -56.57
CA LYS A 918 33.47 -0.48 -57.68
C LYS A 918 32.35 0.56 -57.72
N LEU A 919 31.82 0.93 -56.55
CA LEU A 919 30.77 1.95 -56.47
C LEU A 919 31.29 3.33 -56.91
N MET A 920 32.49 3.73 -56.45
CA MET A 920 33.09 5.01 -56.87
C MET A 920 33.35 5.05 -58.38
N ALA A 921 33.81 3.95 -58.99
CA ALA A 921 33.97 3.86 -60.44
C ALA A 921 32.65 4.07 -61.20
N ILE A 922 31.55 3.48 -60.70
CA ILE A 922 30.20 3.66 -61.26
C ILE A 922 29.75 5.13 -61.13
N VAL A 923 29.96 5.75 -59.95
CA VAL A 923 29.62 7.16 -59.70
C VAL A 923 30.42 8.09 -60.62
N PHE A 924 31.74 7.90 -60.74
CA PHE A 924 32.59 8.74 -61.57
C PHE A 924 32.20 8.65 -63.05
N ALA A 925 31.91 7.45 -63.54
CA ALA A 925 31.45 7.22 -64.91
C ALA A 925 30.06 7.84 -65.16
N ALA A 926 29.12 7.69 -64.23
CA ALA A 926 27.77 8.22 -64.39
C ALA A 926 27.75 9.76 -64.37
N VAL A 927 28.42 10.39 -63.40
CA VAL A 927 28.50 11.86 -63.31
C VAL A 927 29.13 12.45 -64.57
N LYS A 928 30.19 11.81 -65.11
CA LYS A 928 30.82 12.21 -66.37
C LYS A 928 29.86 12.14 -67.56
N ARG A 929 29.09 11.05 -67.68
CA ARG A 929 28.15 10.83 -68.80
C ARG A 929 26.99 11.83 -68.79
N VAL A 930 26.52 12.22 -67.61
CA VAL A 930 25.46 13.23 -67.45
C VAL A 930 25.99 14.67 -67.63
N GLY A 931 27.31 14.86 -67.70
CA GLY A 931 27.93 16.17 -67.89
C GLY A 931 27.91 17.07 -66.64
N ALA A 932 27.68 16.48 -65.46
CA ALA A 932 27.62 17.19 -64.18
C ALA A 932 29.00 17.23 -63.49
N LYS A 933 29.16 18.12 -62.50
CA LYS A 933 30.18 18.01 -61.45
C LYS A 933 29.56 17.37 -60.20
N ALA A 934 30.35 16.73 -59.35
CA ALA A 934 29.84 16.22 -58.07
C ALA A 934 30.77 16.48 -56.88
N VAL A 935 30.18 16.90 -55.76
CA VAL A 935 30.83 16.94 -54.44
C VAL A 935 30.50 15.64 -53.71
N VAL A 936 31.52 14.83 -53.43
CA VAL A 936 31.39 13.54 -52.75
C VAL A 936 31.85 13.68 -51.30
N CYS A 937 30.94 13.47 -50.36
CA CYS A 937 31.22 13.54 -48.92
C CYS A 937 31.75 12.18 -48.41
N ARG A 938 32.99 12.11 -47.93
CA ARG A 938 33.68 10.88 -47.50
C ARG A 938 33.73 10.74 -45.98
N ARG A 939 32.95 9.83 -45.39
CA ARG A 939 33.18 9.32 -44.02
C ARG A 939 32.70 7.86 -43.89
N TRP A 940 33.51 7.03 -43.21
CA TRP A 940 33.27 5.61 -42.85
C TRP A 940 33.33 4.51 -43.91
N SER A 941 34.24 4.62 -44.88
CA SER A 941 34.84 3.43 -45.47
C SER A 941 36.34 3.65 -45.59
N ASP A 942 37.12 2.58 -45.43
CA ASP A 942 38.53 2.49 -45.79
C ASP A 942 38.71 2.65 -47.32
N ILE A 943 38.17 3.72 -47.89
CA ILE A 943 38.52 4.21 -49.21
C ILE A 943 39.88 4.85 -49.02
N ASP A 944 40.90 3.99 -49.00
CA ASP A 944 42.30 4.37 -49.07
C ASP A 944 42.47 5.51 -50.06
N ALA A 945 43.36 6.44 -49.74
CA ALA A 945 43.77 7.59 -50.54
C ALA A 945 44.43 7.22 -51.90
N LYS A 946 44.11 6.05 -52.46
CA LYS A 946 44.71 5.43 -53.65
C LYS A 946 43.76 5.39 -54.86
N ILE A 947 42.53 5.88 -54.78
CA ILE A 947 41.64 6.00 -55.96
C ILE A 947 41.93 7.34 -56.67
N PRO A 948 42.32 7.36 -57.95
CA PRO A 948 42.47 8.60 -58.72
C PRO A 948 41.12 9.33 -58.83
N VAL A 949 41.04 10.54 -58.29
CA VAL A 949 39.83 11.39 -58.34
C VAL A 949 39.85 12.22 -59.62
N PRO A 950 38.86 12.09 -60.52
CA PRO A 950 38.77 12.91 -61.73
C PRO A 950 38.41 14.38 -61.47
N ASP A 951 38.78 15.29 -62.37
CA ASP A 951 38.55 16.74 -62.26
C ASP A 951 37.08 17.17 -62.10
N HIS A 952 36.12 16.34 -62.50
CA HIS A 952 34.68 16.60 -62.32
C HIS A 952 34.13 16.16 -60.96
N ILE A 953 34.99 15.65 -60.06
CA ILE A 953 34.64 15.18 -58.73
C ILE A 953 35.47 15.92 -57.68
N PHE A 954 34.81 16.48 -56.67
CA PHE A 954 35.46 17.05 -55.49
C PHE A 954 35.15 16.18 -54.27
N VAL A 955 36.18 15.60 -53.65
CA VAL A 955 36.01 14.76 -52.45
C VAL A 955 36.30 15.60 -51.22
N ILE A 956 35.35 15.62 -50.27
CA ILE A 956 35.50 16.33 -49.00
C ILE A 956 35.12 15.40 -47.84
N ASP A 957 35.89 15.43 -46.75
CA ASP A 957 35.65 14.51 -45.62
C ASP A 957 34.46 14.96 -44.75
N GLU A 958 34.27 16.27 -44.57
CA GLU A 958 33.17 16.83 -43.78
C GLU A 958 32.73 18.20 -44.30
N ILE A 959 31.42 18.38 -44.46
CA ILE A 959 30.81 19.65 -44.85
C ILE A 959 29.39 19.77 -44.25
N PRO A 960 28.98 20.94 -43.72
CA PRO A 960 27.62 21.16 -43.28
C PRO A 960 26.63 21.12 -44.45
N TYR A 961 25.65 20.21 -44.43
CA TYR A 961 24.65 20.12 -45.50
C TYR A 961 23.75 21.36 -45.62
N ALA A 962 23.49 22.04 -44.50
CA ALA A 962 22.77 23.31 -44.52
C ALA A 962 23.46 24.37 -45.41
N TRP A 963 24.79 24.31 -45.54
CA TRP A 963 25.56 25.16 -46.44
C TRP A 963 25.66 24.57 -47.85
N LEU A 964 25.95 23.27 -47.99
CA LEU A 964 26.17 22.64 -49.31
C LEU A 964 24.90 22.54 -50.17
N LEU A 965 23.76 22.16 -49.56
CA LEU A 965 22.53 21.86 -50.30
C LEU A 965 21.99 23.06 -51.11
N PRO A 966 22.06 24.32 -50.63
CA PRO A 966 21.76 25.50 -51.45
C PRO A 966 22.61 25.67 -52.73
N HIS A 967 23.80 25.06 -52.80
CA HIS A 967 24.75 25.23 -53.92
C HIS A 967 24.72 24.08 -54.94
N VAL A 968 23.78 23.14 -54.84
CA VAL A 968 23.69 21.96 -55.72
C VAL A 968 22.30 21.79 -56.31
N GLN A 969 22.22 21.17 -57.50
CA GLN A 969 20.98 20.94 -58.25
C GLN A 969 20.35 19.57 -57.95
N GLY A 970 21.07 18.68 -57.27
CA GLY A 970 20.55 17.37 -56.87
C GLY A 970 21.38 16.75 -55.75
N PHE A 971 20.72 15.95 -54.90
CA PHE A 971 21.35 15.25 -53.79
C PHE A 971 21.11 13.75 -53.90
N VAL A 972 22.19 12.97 -53.95
CA VAL A 972 22.16 11.51 -53.92
C VAL A 972 22.58 11.06 -52.53
N HIS A 973 21.63 10.42 -51.84
CA HIS A 973 21.83 9.95 -50.47
C HIS A 973 21.43 8.48 -50.34
N HIS A 974 22.16 7.74 -49.51
CA HIS A 974 21.86 6.32 -49.26
C HIS A 974 20.58 6.09 -48.42
N GLY A 975 20.08 7.14 -47.74
CA GLY A 975 18.82 7.13 -46.99
C GLY A 975 18.90 6.60 -45.55
N GLY A 976 20.06 6.15 -45.08
CA GLY A 976 20.24 5.50 -43.77
C GLY A 976 20.78 4.07 -43.88
N ALA A 977 21.04 3.43 -42.74
CA ALA A 977 21.54 2.05 -42.71
C ALA A 977 20.43 1.03 -43.01
N GLY A 978 20.74 0.00 -43.82
CA GLY A 978 19.84 -1.12 -44.07
C GLY A 978 18.50 -0.73 -44.72
N HIS A 979 17.41 -1.36 -44.28
CA HIS A 979 16.08 -1.16 -44.85
C HIS A 979 15.42 0.18 -44.49
N ILE A 980 15.95 0.92 -43.51
CA ILE A 980 15.50 2.26 -43.16
C ILE A 980 15.69 3.22 -44.35
N GLY A 981 16.81 3.10 -45.06
CA GLY A 981 17.05 3.87 -46.28
C GLY A 981 16.08 3.53 -47.40
N SER A 982 15.70 2.25 -47.53
CA SER A 982 14.68 1.83 -48.49
C SER A 982 13.31 2.41 -48.18
N PHE A 983 12.93 2.54 -46.90
CA PHE A 983 11.68 3.18 -46.48
C PHE A 983 11.66 4.65 -46.91
N TRP A 984 12.68 5.43 -46.53
CA TRP A 984 12.72 6.86 -46.85
C TRP A 984 12.79 7.12 -48.35
N ALA A 985 13.55 6.31 -49.10
CA ALA A 985 13.64 6.45 -50.54
C ALA A 985 12.30 6.13 -51.24
N ALA A 986 11.57 5.11 -50.77
CA ALA A 986 10.20 4.85 -51.24
C ALA A 986 9.25 6.00 -50.89
N LYS A 987 9.39 6.60 -49.70
CA LYS A 987 8.55 7.73 -49.28
C LYS A 987 8.81 9.00 -50.10
N ILE A 988 10.07 9.32 -50.39
CA ILE A 988 10.47 10.42 -51.28
C ILE A 988 9.84 10.25 -52.67
N GLN A 989 9.87 9.03 -53.21
CA GLN A 989 9.22 8.74 -54.49
C GLN A 989 7.70 8.91 -54.41
N GLN A 990 7.05 8.39 -53.35
CA GLN A 990 5.60 8.52 -53.15
C GLN A 990 5.15 9.98 -53.05
N LEU A 991 5.97 10.83 -52.43
CA LEU A 991 5.73 12.27 -52.30
C LEU A 991 6.09 13.05 -53.58
N GLY A 992 6.63 12.38 -54.61
CA GLY A 992 7.04 13.01 -55.86
C GLY A 992 8.21 13.98 -55.69
N LEU A 993 9.13 13.70 -54.76
CA LEU A 993 10.28 14.54 -54.41
C LEU A 993 11.59 14.07 -55.06
N GLY A 994 11.58 12.93 -55.75
CA GLY A 994 12.76 12.40 -56.43
C GLY A 994 12.47 11.16 -57.27
N PRO A 995 13.48 10.69 -58.03
CA PRO A 995 13.37 9.52 -58.88
C PRO A 995 13.14 8.21 -58.08
N PRO A 996 12.75 7.11 -58.73
CA PRO A 996 12.63 5.81 -58.09
C PRO A 996 13.91 5.37 -57.34
N PRO A 997 13.77 4.69 -56.19
CA PRO A 997 14.92 4.29 -55.38
C PRO A 997 15.84 3.30 -56.10
N LEU A 998 17.14 3.50 -55.96
CA LEU A 998 18.17 2.65 -56.58
C LEU A 998 18.62 1.53 -55.64
N ASN A 999 18.66 0.29 -56.14
CA ASN A 999 19.21 -0.85 -55.40
C ASN A 999 20.71 -1.00 -55.66
N HIS A 1000 21.53 -0.72 -54.66
CA HIS A 1000 22.99 -0.80 -54.76
C HIS A 1000 23.51 -2.18 -55.25
N ARG A 1001 22.81 -3.29 -54.95
CA ARG A 1001 23.21 -4.64 -55.37
C ARG A 1001 23.08 -4.86 -56.88
N ARG A 1002 22.22 -4.10 -57.54
CA ARG A 1002 21.94 -4.18 -58.99
C ARG A 1002 22.35 -2.91 -59.74
N LEU A 1003 23.10 -2.02 -59.08
CA LEU A 1003 23.45 -0.72 -59.63
C LEU A 1003 24.50 -0.86 -60.74
N THR A 1004 24.22 -0.26 -61.90
CA THR A 1004 25.16 -0.08 -63.02
C THR A 1004 25.30 1.40 -63.37
N ALA A 1005 26.33 1.75 -64.14
CA ALA A 1005 26.52 3.12 -64.62
C ALA A 1005 25.31 3.61 -65.42
N GLU A 1006 24.70 2.76 -66.26
CA GLU A 1006 23.52 3.09 -67.07
C GLU A 1006 22.30 3.40 -66.21
N THR A 1007 22.03 2.55 -65.20
CA THR A 1007 20.91 2.77 -64.29
C THR A 1007 21.08 4.03 -63.46
N LEU A 1008 22.31 4.35 -63.05
CA LEU A 1008 22.61 5.57 -62.31
C LEU A 1008 22.49 6.81 -63.21
N VAL A 1009 22.97 6.74 -64.47
CA VAL A 1009 22.82 7.82 -65.45
C VAL A 1009 21.34 8.17 -65.66
N ALA A 1010 20.50 7.18 -65.92
CA ALA A 1010 19.07 7.40 -66.14
C ALA A 1010 18.39 8.09 -64.93
N SER A 1011 18.73 7.68 -63.71
CA SER A 1011 18.19 8.32 -62.50
C SER A 1011 18.76 9.72 -62.25
N LEU A 1012 20.01 9.98 -62.61
CA LEU A 1012 20.61 11.31 -62.50
C LEU A 1012 20.02 12.29 -63.54
N GLU A 1013 19.76 11.82 -64.76
CA GLU A 1013 19.06 12.61 -65.79
C GLU A 1013 17.62 12.94 -65.36
N ASP A 1014 16.88 11.96 -64.81
CA ASP A 1014 15.54 12.20 -64.26
C ASP A 1014 15.58 13.19 -63.09
N LEU A 1015 16.55 13.05 -62.17
CA LEU A 1015 16.74 13.99 -61.07
C LEU A 1015 17.00 15.43 -61.56
N LEU A 1016 17.81 15.59 -62.62
CA LEU A 1016 18.16 16.89 -63.20
C LEU A 1016 17.12 17.46 -64.17
N SER A 1017 16.06 16.71 -64.50
CA SER A 1017 14.99 17.13 -65.42
C SER A 1017 14.16 18.34 -64.93
N GLY A 1018 14.32 18.74 -63.66
CA GLY A 1018 13.55 19.82 -63.03
C GLY A 1018 12.14 19.44 -62.59
N LYS A 1019 11.65 18.24 -62.95
CA LYS A 1019 10.31 17.71 -62.64
C LYS A 1019 9.95 17.76 -61.16
N TYR A 1020 10.93 17.54 -60.28
CA TYR A 1020 10.72 17.43 -58.83
C TYR A 1020 10.80 18.78 -58.10
N ARG A 1021 11.24 19.85 -58.78
CA ARG A 1021 11.59 21.12 -58.14
C ARG A 1021 10.39 21.80 -57.48
N THR A 1022 9.24 21.85 -58.16
CA THR A 1022 8.02 22.48 -57.63
C THR A 1022 7.53 21.77 -56.38
N HIS A 1023 7.40 20.44 -56.41
CA HIS A 1023 6.99 19.66 -55.24
C HIS A 1023 8.00 19.77 -54.09
N CYS A 1024 9.31 19.82 -54.38
CA CYS A 1024 10.33 20.04 -53.35
C CYS A 1024 10.20 21.42 -52.69
N MET A 1025 9.92 22.48 -53.46
CA MET A 1025 9.71 23.83 -52.92
C MET A 1025 8.43 23.92 -52.07
N GLU A 1026 7.34 23.31 -52.53
CA GLU A 1026 6.09 23.24 -51.76
C GLU A 1026 6.27 22.46 -50.45
N MET A 1027 6.95 21.31 -50.50
CA MET A 1027 7.25 20.51 -49.31
C MET A 1027 8.19 21.25 -48.37
N ALA A 1028 9.21 21.94 -48.88
CA ALA A 1028 10.11 22.74 -48.07
C ALA A 1028 9.37 23.89 -47.34
N SER A 1029 8.42 24.54 -48.02
CA SER A 1029 7.56 25.57 -47.41
C SER A 1029 6.69 25.00 -46.29
N LYS A 1030 6.08 23.83 -46.51
CA LYS A 1030 5.30 23.12 -45.47
C LYS A 1030 6.16 22.73 -44.27
N ILE A 1031 7.33 22.14 -44.50
CA ILE A 1031 8.26 21.76 -43.43
C ILE A 1031 8.75 23.01 -42.68
N ALA A 1032 8.99 24.13 -43.36
CA ALA A 1032 9.41 25.38 -42.73
C ALA A 1032 8.31 26.01 -41.85
N SER A 1033 7.04 25.66 -42.07
CA SER A 1033 5.92 26.09 -41.22
C SER A 1033 5.70 25.21 -39.98
N ASP A 1034 6.38 24.05 -39.91
CA ASP A 1034 6.34 23.19 -38.73
C ASP A 1034 7.05 23.87 -37.55
N LYS A 1035 6.58 23.60 -36.33
CA LYS A 1035 7.31 23.97 -35.12
C LYS A 1035 8.62 23.16 -35.04
N ASP A 1036 9.67 23.76 -34.48
CA ASP A 1036 10.93 23.03 -34.26
C ASP A 1036 10.69 21.88 -33.28
N GLY A 1037 11.01 20.66 -33.72
CA GLY A 1037 10.71 19.46 -32.95
C GLY A 1037 11.53 19.32 -31.67
N ALA A 1038 12.73 19.90 -31.61
CA ALA A 1038 13.52 19.90 -30.38
C ALA A 1038 12.94 20.86 -29.34
N GLU A 1039 12.33 21.96 -29.75
CA GLU A 1039 11.59 22.87 -28.86
C GLU A 1039 10.34 22.21 -28.30
N VAL A 1040 9.55 21.50 -29.13
CA VAL A 1040 8.37 20.74 -28.67
C VAL A 1040 8.73 19.70 -27.61
N VAL A 1041 9.82 18.95 -27.84
CA VAL A 1041 10.33 17.98 -26.85
C VAL A 1041 10.77 18.71 -25.58
N GLY A 1042 11.51 19.81 -25.71
CA GLY A 1042 11.98 20.61 -24.58
C GLY A 1042 10.85 21.19 -23.73
N GLU A 1043 9.84 21.79 -24.36
CA GLU A 1043 8.62 22.29 -23.70
C GLU A 1043 7.88 21.18 -22.97
N THR A 1044 7.80 19.98 -23.55
CA THR A 1044 7.14 18.84 -22.90
C THR A 1044 7.93 18.35 -21.70
N VAL A 1045 9.27 18.33 -21.77
CA VAL A 1045 10.12 18.01 -20.61
C VAL A 1045 9.87 19.01 -19.49
N VAL A 1046 9.82 20.30 -19.80
CA VAL A 1046 9.54 21.36 -18.81
C VAL A 1046 8.13 21.22 -18.25
N HIS A 1047 7.13 21.02 -19.10
CA HIS A 1047 5.74 20.84 -18.69
C HIS A 1047 5.60 19.61 -17.78
N THR A 1048 6.17 18.48 -18.17
CA THR A 1048 6.13 17.25 -17.37
C THR A 1048 6.84 17.47 -16.04
N GLN A 1049 8.04 18.06 -16.04
CA GLN A 1049 8.78 18.35 -14.81
C GLN A 1049 8.04 19.30 -13.87
N ASN A 1050 7.29 20.27 -14.41
CA ASN A 1050 6.49 21.22 -13.63
C ASN A 1050 5.16 20.62 -13.15
N SER A 1051 4.49 19.81 -13.98
CA SER A 1051 3.22 19.11 -13.65
C SER A 1051 3.42 18.03 -12.59
N VAL A 1052 4.63 17.49 -12.52
CA VAL A 1052 5.11 16.55 -11.50
C VAL A 1052 5.41 17.28 -10.17
N GLY A 1053 5.36 18.62 -10.16
CA GLY A 1053 5.81 19.48 -9.08
C GLY A 1053 4.71 20.07 -8.18
N LYS A 1054 4.13 19.25 -7.31
CA LYS A 1054 4.09 19.64 -5.87
C LYS A 1054 5.36 19.08 -5.21
N GLY A 1055 6.53 19.52 -5.67
CA GLY A 1055 7.76 19.27 -4.96
C GLY A 1055 7.67 20.02 -3.64
N LEU A 1056 7.58 19.30 -2.52
CA LEU A 1056 7.59 19.91 -1.21
C LEU A 1056 8.87 20.76 -1.09
N TYR A 1057 8.69 22.03 -0.80
CA TYR A 1057 9.80 22.88 -0.42
C TYR A 1057 10.26 22.47 0.98
N CYS A 1058 11.55 22.65 1.25
CA CYS A 1058 12.12 22.29 2.53
C CYS A 1058 11.47 23.08 3.66
N SER A 1059 10.96 22.38 4.68
CA SER A 1059 10.25 23.00 5.80
C SER A 1059 11.08 24.02 6.58
N ILE A 1060 12.41 23.84 6.58
CA ILE A 1060 13.34 24.72 7.30
C ILE A 1060 13.80 25.88 6.41
N ILE A 1061 13.89 25.65 5.09
CA ILE A 1061 14.36 26.62 4.10
C ILE A 1061 13.43 26.53 2.87
N PRO A 1062 12.29 27.24 2.89
CA PRO A 1062 11.24 27.11 1.89
C PRO A 1062 11.67 27.46 0.46
N GLU A 1063 12.82 28.10 0.27
CA GLU A 1063 13.36 28.43 -1.05
C GLU A 1063 14.07 27.24 -1.71
N LEU A 1064 14.33 26.14 -1.00
CA LEU A 1064 15.02 24.96 -1.52
C LEU A 1064 14.06 23.79 -1.72
N ARG A 1065 14.26 23.04 -2.81
CA ARG A 1065 13.55 21.77 -3.06
C ARG A 1065 13.97 20.71 -2.05
N ALA A 1066 13.01 19.92 -1.57
CA ALA A 1066 13.24 18.84 -0.62
C ALA A 1066 13.22 17.46 -1.30
N PRO A 1067 14.37 16.87 -1.65
CA PRO A 1067 14.44 15.49 -2.10
C PRO A 1067 14.41 14.49 -0.94
N TRP A 1068 14.57 14.96 0.30
CA TRP A 1068 14.54 14.14 1.51
C TRP A 1068 13.29 14.40 2.29
N LYS A 1069 12.76 13.35 2.91
CA LYS A 1069 11.69 13.42 3.88
C LYS A 1069 12.14 12.72 5.15
N HIS A 1070 11.95 13.37 6.30
CA HIS A 1070 12.23 12.74 7.58
C HIS A 1070 11.24 11.61 7.83
N THR A 1071 11.75 10.40 8.00
CA THR A 1071 10.95 9.16 7.99
C THR A 1071 9.88 9.12 9.08
N SER A 1072 10.08 9.80 10.21
CA SER A 1072 9.13 9.78 11.35
C SER A 1072 8.30 11.07 11.50
N LEU A 1073 8.73 12.18 10.90
CA LEU A 1073 8.08 13.49 11.08
C LEU A 1073 7.40 13.97 9.79
N SER A 1074 7.54 13.20 8.71
CA SER A 1074 7.13 13.59 7.36
C SER A 1074 7.64 14.96 6.90
N LEU A 1075 8.64 15.53 7.58
CA LEU A 1075 9.17 16.86 7.30
C LEU A 1075 10.01 16.81 6.01
N PRO A 1076 9.64 17.54 4.95
CA PRO A 1076 10.46 17.68 3.76
C PRO A 1076 11.71 18.51 4.08
N LEU A 1077 12.88 17.95 3.77
CA LEU A 1077 14.18 18.58 3.99
C LEU A 1077 14.96 18.67 2.67
N SER A 1078 15.59 19.82 2.44
CA SER A 1078 16.56 19.97 1.35
C SER A 1078 17.79 19.12 1.62
N GLY A 1079 18.54 18.77 0.57
CA GLY A 1079 19.82 18.07 0.72
C GLY A 1079 20.77 18.79 1.68
N ALA A 1080 20.89 20.12 1.56
CA ALA A 1080 21.74 20.91 2.44
C ALA A 1080 21.30 20.85 3.90
N VAL A 1081 19.99 20.98 4.17
CA VAL A 1081 19.45 20.92 5.54
C VAL A 1081 19.62 19.52 6.14
N ALA A 1082 19.31 18.48 5.37
CA ALA A 1082 19.56 17.09 5.76
C ALA A 1082 21.04 16.84 6.10
N ALA A 1083 21.96 17.26 5.23
CA ALA A 1083 23.39 17.13 5.48
C ALA A 1083 23.85 17.95 6.70
N CYS A 1084 23.27 19.14 6.92
CA CYS A 1084 23.58 19.99 8.07
C CYS A 1084 23.19 19.28 9.37
N LEU A 1085 21.92 18.85 9.48
CA LEU A 1085 21.40 18.14 10.63
C LEU A 1085 22.17 16.84 10.89
N VAL A 1086 22.58 16.13 9.82
CA VAL A 1086 23.41 14.92 9.95
C VAL A 1086 24.83 15.23 10.41
N SER A 1087 25.48 16.25 9.85
CA SER A 1087 26.84 16.66 10.26
C SER A 1087 26.90 17.16 11.71
N ARG A 1088 25.77 17.67 12.22
CA ARG A 1088 25.59 18.11 13.62
C ARG A 1088 25.14 16.97 14.54
N ASN A 1089 25.02 15.73 14.04
CA ASN A 1089 24.50 14.56 14.76
C ASN A 1089 23.09 14.75 15.35
N ILE A 1090 22.26 15.62 14.74
CA ILE A 1090 20.85 15.80 15.12
C ILE A 1090 19.98 14.73 14.45
N LEU A 1091 20.33 14.37 13.21
CA LEU A 1091 19.73 13.29 12.45
C LEU A 1091 20.81 12.33 11.98
N HIS A 1092 20.45 11.10 11.65
CA HIS A 1092 21.26 10.22 10.83
C HIS A 1092 20.70 10.14 9.42
N TRP A 1093 21.56 9.85 8.44
CA TRP A 1093 21.07 9.61 7.08
C TRP A 1093 19.99 8.52 7.07
N SER A 1094 20.03 7.54 7.98
CA SER A 1094 19.00 6.49 8.15
C SER A 1094 17.59 7.02 8.41
N ASP A 1095 17.48 8.21 8.98
CA ASP A 1095 16.21 8.82 9.42
C ASP A 1095 15.55 9.61 8.27
N LEU A 1096 16.17 9.55 7.09
CA LEU A 1096 15.77 10.24 5.88
C LEU A 1096 15.52 9.23 4.76
N GLU A 1097 14.35 9.36 4.13
CA GLU A 1097 13.97 8.67 2.91
C GLU A 1097 13.89 9.64 1.73
N LEU A 1098 14.00 9.09 0.51
CA LEU A 1098 13.88 9.87 -0.72
C LEU A 1098 12.42 10.00 -1.10
N GLU A 1099 11.93 11.22 -1.30
CA GLU A 1099 10.57 11.46 -1.76
C GLU A 1099 10.47 11.12 -3.26
N PRO A 1100 9.53 10.27 -3.71
CA PRO A 1100 9.36 9.95 -5.11
C PRO A 1100 8.89 11.19 -5.88
N THR A 1101 9.64 11.58 -6.91
CA THR A 1101 9.29 12.76 -7.69
C THR A 1101 8.20 12.48 -8.71
N PHE A 1102 8.14 11.29 -9.30
CA PHE A 1102 7.21 10.92 -10.38
C PHE A 1102 6.51 9.60 -10.07
N ASP A 1103 5.17 9.58 -10.16
CA ASP A 1103 4.37 8.39 -9.94
C ASP A 1103 4.34 7.48 -11.19
N TRP A 1104 4.92 6.28 -11.06
CA TRP A 1104 4.88 5.23 -12.08
C TRP A 1104 3.72 4.25 -11.88
N SER A 1105 2.77 4.53 -10.96
CA SER A 1105 1.59 3.71 -10.72
C SER A 1105 0.53 3.91 -11.81
N ASP A 1106 0.08 2.79 -12.35
CA ASP A 1106 -0.67 2.65 -13.59
C ASP A 1106 -2.11 3.20 -13.44
N LYS A 1107 -2.42 4.38 -14.01
CA LYS A 1107 -3.78 4.96 -13.99
C LYS A 1107 -4.44 5.18 -15.34
N THR A 1108 -3.80 4.89 -16.47
CA THR A 1108 -4.44 5.06 -17.79
C THR A 1108 -3.91 4.10 -18.86
N ALA A 1109 -4.19 2.80 -18.74
CA ALA A 1109 -4.14 1.92 -19.91
C ALA A 1109 -5.29 2.28 -20.87
N PRO A 1110 -5.06 2.50 -22.19
CA PRO A 1110 -6.09 2.93 -23.11
C PRO A 1110 -7.22 1.89 -23.32
N ARG A 1111 -8.46 2.40 -23.45
CA ARG A 1111 -9.73 1.67 -23.70
C ARG A 1111 -9.86 1.09 -25.13
N SER A 1112 -8.84 0.44 -25.69
CA SER A 1112 -8.98 -0.23 -27.00
C SER A 1112 -9.48 -1.68 -26.85
N GLU A 1113 -10.75 -1.84 -26.47
CA GLU A 1113 -11.39 -3.15 -26.22
C GLU A 1113 -11.32 -4.14 -27.40
N GLY A 1114 -11.16 -3.65 -28.63
CA GLY A 1114 -11.07 -4.49 -29.84
C GLY A 1114 -9.70 -5.16 -30.03
N ILE A 1115 -8.61 -4.44 -29.75
CA ILE A 1115 -7.23 -4.88 -30.00
C ILE A 1115 -6.80 -5.88 -28.91
N VAL A 1116 -7.21 -5.67 -27.66
CA VAL A 1116 -6.92 -6.57 -26.53
C VAL A 1116 -7.52 -7.98 -26.71
N LYS A 1117 -8.68 -8.12 -27.38
CA LYS A 1117 -9.29 -9.42 -27.66
C LYS A 1117 -8.53 -10.23 -28.71
N VAL A 1118 -8.08 -9.59 -29.79
CA VAL A 1118 -7.26 -10.22 -30.83
C VAL A 1118 -5.86 -10.55 -30.31
N LEU A 1119 -5.28 -9.67 -29.47
CA LEU A 1119 -4.01 -9.92 -28.80
C LEU A 1119 -4.08 -11.07 -27.80
N LYS A 1120 -5.18 -11.29 -27.10
CA LYS A 1120 -5.34 -12.44 -26.17
C LYS A 1120 -5.24 -13.78 -26.89
N VAL A 1121 -5.80 -13.88 -28.09
CA VAL A 1121 -5.79 -15.11 -28.91
C VAL A 1121 -4.40 -15.35 -29.50
N LEU A 1122 -3.75 -14.30 -30.03
CA LEU A 1122 -2.39 -14.41 -30.58
C LEU A 1122 -1.33 -14.62 -29.51
N THR A 1123 -1.47 -14.03 -28.32
CA THR A 1123 -0.54 -14.27 -27.19
C THR A 1123 -0.67 -15.67 -26.63
N GLN A 1124 -1.84 -16.30 -26.64
CA GLN A 1124 -2.01 -17.70 -26.26
C GLN A 1124 -1.38 -18.66 -27.27
N LEU A 1125 -1.57 -18.42 -28.57
CA LEU A 1125 -0.93 -19.19 -29.65
C LEU A 1125 0.58 -19.03 -29.66
N PHE A 1126 1.10 -17.81 -29.46
CA PHE A 1126 2.53 -17.55 -29.44
C PHE A 1126 3.19 -18.00 -28.14
N ALA A 1127 2.51 -17.94 -26.99
CA ALA A 1127 2.97 -18.52 -25.73
C ALA A 1127 3.09 -20.04 -25.80
N MET A 1128 2.20 -20.71 -26.54
CA MET A 1128 2.31 -22.14 -26.81
C MET A 1128 3.56 -22.46 -27.65
N VAL A 1129 3.82 -21.69 -28.71
CA VAL A 1129 4.98 -21.88 -29.58
C VAL A 1129 6.30 -21.51 -28.89
N THR A 1130 6.34 -20.42 -28.11
CA THR A 1130 7.52 -20.04 -27.31
C THR A 1130 7.74 -20.96 -26.11
N TRP A 1131 6.69 -21.54 -25.51
CA TRP A 1131 6.86 -22.59 -24.49
C TRP A 1131 7.44 -23.87 -25.10
N ILE A 1132 7.00 -24.26 -26.30
CA ILE A 1132 7.57 -25.39 -27.03
C ILE A 1132 9.04 -25.12 -27.42
N LEU A 1133 9.37 -23.92 -27.92
CA LEU A 1133 10.75 -23.52 -28.24
C LEU A 1133 11.64 -23.36 -27.00
N TYR A 1134 11.10 -22.83 -25.91
CA TYR A 1134 11.81 -22.67 -24.63
C TYR A 1134 12.05 -24.04 -23.97
N ALA A 1135 11.05 -24.92 -23.96
CA ALA A 1135 11.20 -26.31 -23.52
C ALA A 1135 12.19 -27.08 -24.39
N PHE A 1136 12.19 -26.87 -25.71
CA PHE A 1136 13.13 -27.48 -26.65
C PHE A 1136 14.57 -26.94 -26.47
N LEU A 1137 14.73 -25.63 -26.25
CA LEU A 1137 16.04 -25.01 -25.98
C LEU A 1137 16.59 -25.35 -24.60
N GLN A 1138 15.73 -25.51 -23.58
CA GLN A 1138 16.09 -26.01 -22.25
C GLN A 1138 16.46 -27.49 -22.28
N TRP A 1139 15.77 -28.30 -23.10
CA TRP A 1139 16.10 -29.71 -23.35
C TRP A 1139 17.49 -29.87 -24.00
N ILE A 1140 17.87 -28.96 -24.92
CA ILE A 1140 19.20 -28.97 -25.57
C ILE A 1140 20.31 -28.44 -24.63
N LYS A 1141 19.99 -27.59 -23.64
CA LYS A 1141 20.99 -26.99 -22.72
C LYS A 1141 21.28 -27.78 -21.43
N LEU A 1142 20.64 -28.92 -21.21
CA LEU A 1142 20.87 -29.78 -20.03
C LEU A 1142 22.16 -30.62 -20.07
N ARG A 1143 23.24 -30.07 -20.64
CA ARG A 1143 24.62 -30.48 -20.32
C ARG A 1143 25.48 -29.22 -20.15
N SER A 1144 25.88 -28.97 -18.91
CA SER A 1144 26.76 -27.91 -18.41
C SER A 1144 26.13 -26.52 -18.16
N THR A 1145 25.66 -26.29 -16.94
CA THR A 1145 26.23 -25.37 -15.92
C THR A 1145 25.15 -25.01 -14.91
N GLU A 1146 25.53 -25.01 -13.64
CA GLU A 1146 24.69 -24.85 -12.45
C GLU A 1146 23.88 -23.54 -12.46
N HIS A 1147 22.58 -23.63 -12.14
CA HIS A 1147 21.78 -22.48 -11.75
C HIS A 1147 22.10 -22.13 -10.29
N PRO A 1148 22.53 -20.90 -9.95
CA PRO A 1148 22.70 -20.52 -8.56
C PRO A 1148 21.33 -20.41 -7.90
N GLU A 1149 21.16 -21.15 -6.82
CA GLU A 1149 20.03 -21.09 -5.90
C GLU A 1149 19.81 -19.66 -5.39
N ASP A 1150 18.52 -19.30 -5.19
CA ASP A 1150 18.06 -18.05 -4.57
C ASP A 1150 18.55 -17.94 -3.11
N THR A 1151 19.83 -17.62 -2.96
CA THR A 1151 20.52 -17.37 -1.70
C THR A 1151 20.76 -15.86 -1.54
N PHE A 1152 20.28 -15.33 -0.42
CA PHE A 1152 20.71 -14.08 0.23
C PHE A 1152 20.81 -12.83 -0.66
N ILE A 1153 19.77 -11.99 -0.67
CA ILE A 1153 19.94 -10.55 -0.93
C ILE A 1153 20.56 -9.95 0.34
N THR A 1154 21.89 -10.03 0.43
CA THR A 1154 22.68 -9.19 1.34
C THR A 1154 22.33 -7.71 1.10
N LYS A 1155 22.04 -6.94 2.16
CA LYS A 1155 21.86 -5.48 2.17
C LYS A 1155 22.98 -4.76 1.37
N LYS A 1156 22.84 -4.63 0.05
CA LYS A 1156 23.63 -3.66 -0.74
C LYS A 1156 22.96 -2.30 -0.60
N ARG A 1157 23.77 -1.26 -0.38
CA ARG A 1157 23.32 0.14 -0.24
C ARG A 1157 22.67 0.59 -1.55
N ASP A 1158 21.47 1.18 -1.48
CA ASP A 1158 20.77 1.71 -2.65
C ASP A 1158 21.65 2.77 -3.37
N PRO A 1159 22.01 2.55 -4.65
CA PRO A 1159 22.92 3.43 -5.38
C PRO A 1159 22.36 4.84 -5.60
N VAL A 1160 21.05 5.01 -5.80
CA VAL A 1160 20.41 6.33 -5.99
C VAL A 1160 20.51 7.15 -4.70
N ARG A 1161 20.24 6.49 -3.56
CA ARG A 1161 20.36 7.09 -2.24
C ARG A 1161 21.78 7.58 -1.95
N GLN A 1162 22.79 6.77 -2.29
CA GLN A 1162 24.19 7.20 -2.12
C GLN A 1162 24.53 8.41 -3.00
N ALA A 1163 24.04 8.44 -4.24
CA ALA A 1163 24.27 9.59 -5.12
C ALA A 1163 23.62 10.87 -4.59
N ARG A 1164 22.39 10.81 -4.07
CA ARG A 1164 21.70 11.96 -3.45
C ARG A 1164 22.35 12.40 -2.13
N ILE A 1165 22.93 11.49 -1.34
CA ILE A 1165 23.71 11.85 -0.15
C ILE A 1165 24.96 12.66 -0.53
N ARG A 1166 25.68 12.24 -1.59
CA ARG A 1166 26.83 13.00 -2.09
C ARG A 1166 26.42 14.40 -2.57
N GLN A 1167 25.28 14.51 -3.25
CA GLN A 1167 24.71 15.79 -3.67
C GLN A 1167 24.37 16.68 -2.46
N ALA A 1168 23.76 16.11 -1.42
CA ALA A 1168 23.38 16.82 -0.21
C ALA A 1168 24.58 17.38 0.57
N HIS A 1169 25.67 16.61 0.69
CA HIS A 1169 26.92 17.10 1.28
C HIS A 1169 27.53 18.25 0.48
N TYR A 1170 27.54 18.14 -0.85
CA TYR A 1170 28.00 19.24 -1.71
C TYR A 1170 27.14 20.50 -1.55
N ASP A 1171 25.81 20.35 -1.50
CA ASP A 1171 24.88 21.48 -1.39
C ASP A 1171 25.12 22.26 -0.08
N LEU A 1172 25.41 21.56 1.03
CA LEU A 1172 25.79 22.19 2.29
C LEU A 1172 27.13 22.94 2.19
N GLU A 1173 28.16 22.32 1.62
CA GLU A 1173 29.46 22.98 1.41
C GLU A 1173 29.34 24.21 0.49
N PHE A 1174 28.47 24.14 -0.51
CA PHE A 1174 28.22 25.24 -1.45
C PHE A 1174 27.57 26.45 -0.77
N ILE A 1175 26.59 26.22 0.12
CA ILE A 1175 25.99 27.29 0.93
C ILE A 1175 27.06 27.91 1.86
N ASN A 1176 27.81 27.08 2.58
CA ASN A 1176 28.83 27.55 3.53
C ASN A 1176 30.01 28.28 2.85
N GLY A 1177 30.37 27.89 1.62
CA GLY A 1177 31.52 28.45 0.88
C GLY A 1177 31.22 29.77 0.16
N HIS A 1178 29.94 30.10 -0.09
CA HIS A 1178 29.54 31.35 -0.73
C HIS A 1178 29.41 32.52 0.26
N ASP A 1179 29.22 32.25 1.56
CA ASP A 1179 29.32 33.25 2.63
C ASP A 1179 30.74 33.80 2.78
N LEU A 1180 31.77 33.00 2.46
CA LEU A 1180 33.19 33.39 2.62
C LEU A 1180 33.77 34.18 1.43
N LYS A 1181 33.05 34.35 0.32
CA LYS A 1181 33.54 35.04 -0.88
C LYS A 1181 32.86 36.39 -1.17
N MET A 1182 31.89 36.79 -0.34
CA MET A 1182 31.20 38.09 -0.48
C MET A 1182 31.92 39.22 0.29
N GLU A 1183 33.03 38.94 0.99
CA GLU A 1183 33.80 39.95 1.73
C GLU A 1183 34.93 40.62 0.92
N ASP A 1184 35.38 40.07 -0.21
CA ASP A 1184 36.50 40.64 -0.97
C ASP A 1184 36.07 41.15 -2.35
N GLY A 1185 35.51 42.35 -2.40
CA GLY A 1185 35.19 42.97 -3.69
C GLY A 1185 34.45 44.30 -3.66
N ALA A 1186 34.98 45.33 -2.98
CA ALA A 1186 34.96 46.72 -3.46
C ALA A 1186 35.65 47.66 -2.48
N SER A 1187 36.48 48.53 -3.04
CA SER A 1187 37.37 49.51 -2.46
C SER A 1187 36.70 50.88 -2.20
N VAL A 1188 37.22 51.62 -1.19
CA VAL A 1188 37.36 53.10 -1.10
C VAL A 1188 36.27 53.94 -0.38
N GLU A 1189 36.76 54.61 0.70
CA GLU A 1189 36.46 55.92 1.32
C GLU A 1189 35.16 56.27 2.10
N ASP A 1190 35.38 56.72 3.34
CA ASP A 1190 34.77 57.79 4.16
C ASP A 1190 33.24 58.03 4.17
N ASN A 1191 32.60 57.72 5.31
CA ASN A 1191 32.09 58.71 6.30
C ASN A 1191 31.14 58.07 7.34
N GLU A 1192 31.14 58.69 8.52
CA GLU A 1192 30.31 58.36 9.70
C GLU A 1192 28.79 58.55 9.48
N HIS A 1193 28.04 57.84 10.33
CA HIS A 1193 26.59 57.92 10.59
C HIS A 1193 25.62 57.30 9.57
N ASP A 1194 25.33 56.01 9.76
CA ASP A 1194 23.94 55.55 9.97
C ASP A 1194 23.94 54.09 10.50
N GLU A 1195 23.27 53.85 11.63
CA GLU A 1195 23.25 52.57 12.34
C GLU A 1195 21.94 51.78 12.14
N SER A 1196 21.33 51.89 10.95
CA SER A 1196 20.16 51.09 10.59
C SER A 1196 20.21 50.59 9.15
N ASN A 1197 20.87 49.44 8.95
CA ASN A 1197 20.56 48.40 7.95
C ASN A 1197 21.80 47.53 7.67
N LYS A 1198 22.18 46.71 8.66
CA LYS A 1198 23.04 45.55 8.43
C LYS A 1198 22.25 44.28 8.71
N VAL A 1199 21.68 43.69 7.64
CA VAL A 1199 21.27 42.27 7.68
C VAL A 1199 22.56 41.47 7.79
N THR A 1200 22.93 41.16 9.03
CA THR A 1200 24.06 40.30 9.36
C THR A 1200 23.47 38.92 9.61
N VAL A 1201 23.56 38.00 8.65
CA VAL A 1201 23.27 36.59 8.93
C VAL A 1201 24.45 36.03 9.72
N ARG A 1202 24.45 36.27 11.04
CA ARG A 1202 25.37 35.62 11.98
C ARG A 1202 24.80 34.24 12.32
N LEU A 1203 25.34 33.19 11.70
CA LEU A 1203 25.14 31.79 12.15
C LEU A 1203 26.03 31.41 13.35
N TYR A 1204 26.47 32.39 14.15
CA TYR A 1204 27.11 32.18 15.44
C TYR A 1204 26.47 33.10 16.49
N ASN A 1205 25.98 32.49 17.56
CA ASN A 1205 25.36 33.07 18.77
C ASN A 1205 23.87 33.48 18.70
N ALA A 1206 22.99 32.53 18.36
CA ALA A 1206 21.66 32.51 18.95
C ALA A 1206 21.55 31.27 19.86
N GLU A 1207 21.46 31.51 21.16
CA GLU A 1207 20.92 30.53 22.11
C GLU A 1207 19.48 30.22 21.68
N LEU A 1208 19.32 29.14 20.91
CA LEU A 1208 18.12 28.31 20.99
C LEU A 1208 17.97 27.91 22.48
N PRO A 1209 16.76 27.70 23.01
CA PRO A 1209 16.62 27.10 24.34
C PRO A 1209 17.16 25.66 24.29
N ILE A 1210 18.48 25.55 24.50
CA ILE A 1210 19.34 24.35 24.50
C ILE A 1210 19.30 23.75 25.90
N PHE A 1211 18.09 23.42 26.38
CA PHE A 1211 17.87 22.63 27.59
C PHE A 1211 16.88 21.49 27.30
N ALA A 1212 17.14 20.70 26.26
CA ALA A 1212 16.54 19.36 26.11
C ALA A 1212 17.33 18.43 25.16
N ILE A 1213 18.56 18.79 24.78
CA ILE A 1213 19.46 17.96 23.98
C ILE A 1213 20.80 17.93 24.69
N SER A 1214 21.00 16.93 25.55
CA SER A 1214 22.35 16.53 25.98
C SER A 1214 22.46 15.01 25.98
N ILE A 1215 23.54 14.58 25.36
CA ILE A 1215 23.95 13.26 24.95
C ILE A 1215 24.46 12.46 26.16
N ASN A 1216 24.26 11.14 26.16
CA ASN A 1216 25.27 10.24 26.71
C ASN A 1216 25.38 8.99 25.83
N LEU A 1217 26.34 9.06 24.89
CA LEU A 1217 26.94 7.96 24.16
C LEU A 1217 28.13 7.46 24.97
N GLU A 1218 28.10 6.23 25.47
CA GLU A 1218 29.34 5.49 25.79
C GLU A 1218 29.17 3.99 25.55
N LYS A 1219 30.08 3.46 24.69
CA LYS A 1219 30.74 2.13 24.74
C LYS A 1219 29.85 0.89 24.53
N SER A 1220 30.21 -0.16 23.78
CA SER A 1220 31.42 -0.52 23.07
C SER A 1220 31.22 -1.90 22.42
N PHE A 1221 31.66 -2.05 21.17
CA PHE A 1221 32.36 -3.21 20.60
C PHE A 1221 31.75 -4.64 20.59
N ALA A 1222 31.54 -5.09 19.34
CA ALA A 1222 32.09 -6.32 18.72
C ALA A 1222 31.30 -7.66 18.79
N PRO A 1223 31.61 -8.63 17.90
CA PRO A 1223 30.62 -9.24 17.01
C PRO A 1223 30.67 -10.79 17.09
N ASN A 1224 30.14 -11.47 16.06
CA ASN A 1224 30.29 -12.92 15.75
C ASN A 1224 29.30 -13.83 16.49
N ARG A 1225 28.85 -14.98 15.98
CA ARG A 1225 29.08 -15.77 14.75
C ARG A 1225 28.09 -16.94 14.81
N GLY A 1226 27.83 -17.54 13.65
CA GLY A 1226 27.57 -18.98 13.55
C GLY A 1226 26.11 -19.31 13.20
N ARG A 1227 25.85 -19.68 11.95
CA ARG A 1227 26.01 -21.04 11.38
C ARG A 1227 24.77 -21.89 11.69
N MET A 1228 24.02 -22.20 10.62
CA MET A 1228 23.95 -23.54 10.00
C MET A 1228 23.08 -24.48 10.84
N SER A 1229 22.11 -25.22 10.32
CA SER A 1229 21.81 -25.62 8.95
C SER A 1229 20.63 -26.61 9.02
N SER A 1230 20.11 -26.96 7.86
CA SER A 1230 19.50 -28.26 7.52
C SER A 1230 17.97 -28.32 7.63
N LEU A 1231 17.27 -28.28 6.48
CA LEU A 1231 17.00 -29.39 5.52
C LEU A 1231 15.93 -30.34 6.08
N VAL A 1232 14.93 -30.87 5.37
CA VAL A 1232 14.39 -30.81 3.99
C VAL A 1232 13.15 -31.74 3.98
N VAL A 1233 12.44 -31.81 2.84
CA VAL A 1233 11.45 -32.84 2.40
C VAL A 1233 10.00 -32.30 2.39
N LEU A 1234 9.49 -31.75 1.27
CA LEU A 1234 8.83 -32.43 0.12
C LEU A 1234 7.59 -33.25 0.54
N GLY A 1235 6.39 -33.19 -0.03
CA GLY A 1235 5.89 -32.65 -1.29
C GLY A 1235 4.86 -33.62 -1.91
N ILE A 1236 3.84 -33.03 -2.55
CA ILE A 1236 3.08 -33.51 -3.73
C ILE A 1236 1.69 -34.19 -3.54
N ILE A 1237 0.78 -33.71 -4.41
CA ILE A 1237 -0.40 -34.30 -5.12
C ILE A 1237 -1.70 -33.53 -4.77
N GLY A 1238 -2.50 -32.93 -5.65
CA GLY A 1238 -2.57 -32.94 -7.13
C GLY A 1238 -3.98 -33.33 -7.64
N LEU A 1239 -4.76 -32.33 -8.11
CA LEU A 1239 -5.93 -32.36 -9.05
C LEU A 1239 -7.25 -33.10 -8.71
N GLN A 1240 -8.39 -32.40 -8.88
CA GLN A 1240 -9.35 -32.67 -9.99
C GLN A 1240 -10.43 -31.58 -10.20
N LEU A 1241 -10.90 -31.48 -11.45
CA LEU A 1241 -11.74 -30.48 -12.10
C LEU A 1241 -13.22 -30.94 -12.26
N ALA A 1242 -14.12 -29.94 -12.27
CA ALA A 1242 -15.33 -29.74 -13.12
C ALA A 1242 -16.51 -30.74 -13.13
N ILE A 1243 -17.75 -30.19 -13.08
CA ILE A 1243 -18.90 -30.45 -13.99
C ILE A 1243 -20.14 -29.55 -13.65
N TYR A 1244 -20.60 -28.79 -14.66
CA TYR A 1244 -21.97 -28.31 -15.05
C TYR A 1244 -22.94 -27.63 -14.04
N GLY A 1245 -23.81 -26.65 -14.40
CA GLY A 1245 -24.15 -26.01 -15.68
C GLY A 1245 -25.39 -25.09 -15.58
N SER A 1246 -25.33 -23.95 -16.28
CA SER A 1246 -26.37 -23.19 -17.04
C SER A 1246 -27.85 -23.03 -16.60
N GLY A 1247 -28.33 -21.78 -16.68
CA GLY A 1247 -29.74 -21.43 -16.91
C GLY A 1247 -29.93 -19.94 -17.31
N LEU A 1248 -30.31 -19.69 -18.58
CA LEU A 1248 -30.59 -18.39 -19.22
C LEU A 1248 -32.10 -18.25 -19.49
N SER A 1249 -32.67 -17.04 -19.37
CA SER A 1249 -33.88 -16.64 -20.13
C SER A 1249 -33.97 -15.11 -20.32
N PHE A 1250 -34.65 -14.72 -21.40
CA PHE A 1250 -34.50 -13.51 -22.22
C PHE A 1250 -35.76 -12.60 -22.20
N HIS A 1251 -35.59 -11.32 -22.62
CA HIS A 1251 -36.57 -10.38 -23.24
C HIS A 1251 -37.69 -9.71 -22.39
N SER A 1252 -38.18 -8.47 -22.60
CA SER A 1252 -37.90 -7.37 -23.55
C SER A 1252 -38.80 -6.13 -23.25
N SER A 1253 -38.34 -4.92 -23.63
CA SER A 1253 -39.13 -3.73 -24.07
C SER A 1253 -39.94 -2.92 -23.02
N ARG A 1254 -40.16 -1.59 -23.06
CA ARG A 1254 -40.06 -0.54 -24.09
C ARG A 1254 -40.22 0.86 -23.45
N LEU A 1255 -39.46 1.84 -23.96
CA LEU A 1255 -39.69 3.28 -24.21
C LEU A 1255 -40.75 4.12 -23.42
N GLY A 1256 -40.34 5.32 -22.99
CA GLY A 1256 -41.23 6.49 -22.78
C GLY A 1256 -40.52 7.71 -22.16
N SER A 1257 -40.29 8.75 -22.96
CA SER A 1257 -39.53 9.98 -22.66
C SER A 1257 -40.42 11.22 -22.45
N SER A 1258 -39.87 12.24 -21.77
CA SER A 1258 -40.26 13.69 -21.73
C SER A 1258 -41.47 14.03 -20.82
N THR A 1259 -41.53 15.13 -20.05
CA THR A 1259 -41.16 16.55 -20.27
C THR A 1259 -41.08 17.38 -18.95
N ARG A 1260 -40.54 18.59 -19.09
CA ARG A 1260 -40.12 19.68 -18.18
C ARG A 1260 -41.17 20.45 -17.32
N CYS A 1261 -40.61 21.19 -16.32
CA CYS A 1261 -40.97 22.53 -15.75
C CYS A 1261 -42.29 22.67 -14.96
N SER A 1262 -42.51 23.59 -14.01
CA SER A 1262 -41.75 24.42 -13.05
C SER A 1262 -42.79 25.33 -12.35
N SER A 1263 -42.59 25.67 -11.05
CA SER A 1263 -43.23 26.73 -10.22
C SER A 1263 -44.75 26.57 -9.88
N THR A 1264 -45.27 26.88 -8.69
CA THR A 1264 -45.17 28.11 -7.86
C THR A 1264 -45.72 27.94 -6.40
N HIS A 1265 -45.24 28.82 -5.51
CA HIS A 1265 -45.86 29.44 -4.32
C HIS A 1265 -46.06 28.72 -2.96
N ALA A 1266 -45.25 29.19 -1.99
CA ALA A 1266 -45.51 29.34 -0.54
C ALA A 1266 -46.53 30.50 -0.26
N PRO A 1267 -46.87 30.97 0.99
CA PRO A 1267 -46.32 30.68 2.33
C PRO A 1267 -47.32 30.63 3.52
N MET A 1268 -46.88 30.19 4.72
CA MET A 1268 -47.00 30.90 6.03
C MET A 1268 -46.63 30.00 7.24
N GLN A 1269 -45.71 30.49 8.07
CA GLN A 1269 -45.44 30.11 9.48
C GLN A 1269 -46.51 30.72 10.43
N PRO A 1270 -46.40 30.72 11.79
CA PRO A 1270 -45.57 30.00 12.80
C PRO A 1270 -46.46 29.24 13.83
N PRO A 1271 -45.98 28.26 14.64
CA PRO A 1271 -45.05 28.40 15.78
C PRO A 1271 -44.00 27.28 15.95
#